data_AF-A0A956GM21-F1
#
_entry.id   AF-A0A956GM21-F1
#
_cell.length_a   1.000
_cell.length_b   1.000
_cell.length_c   1.000
_cell.angle_alpha   90.00
_cell.angle_beta   90.00
_cell.angle_gamma   90.00
#
_symmetry.space_group_name_H-M   'P 1'
#
loop_
_entity.id
_entity.type
_entity.pdbx_description
1 polymer ?
#
loop_
_entity_poly.entity_id
_entity_poly.type
_entity_poly.pdbx_seq_one_letter_code
_entity_poly.pdbx_strand_id
1 'polypeptide(L)'
;MSQLPPGWALAQLGQLGTVGSSRRVHQSDWQKSGVPFYRAREIVKLSKNGSVDNDLFIAEELFEELSANGMVPAAGDVMITGVGTIGVPYRVRQGDKFYFKDASVLIFKNEHGMDPDFLCQFFRSPSWHATLSRGASGTTVETLTIKQASRISVPVAPLNEQRRIVAKIEELTARSRRAKEALDAVPPLLDKLRQSILAAAFRGDLTADWRAKNPNVEPADQLLARIRAERRASWVANEAAHGRTRSNYREATETVPEELRSALPNGWAWAAADECAWDITVGHVGPMKHRYVSKGIPFLRSQNVRENRFDRDGLLYIPEDFHAELRKSSLRPGDLVVVRSGAPGTACVIPDELLDANCADLVICRLVPSVLADLLCHFVNSQHAKAQVLDAQVGVAQQHFNIGSMRKLVVPLMPLEEQRELLGRISASFATLASMEAALEAARGRCAVLDTSVLARAFRGELVPQDPKDEPASVLLQRIRATHGSDVRVPVGRQRRHVDASIGEAEVEMESDDVIKLNVDLEEGGGDDWLHRSRQRRSKAAAEAVPLDSMDDERRHAAVFAALWTRGQVEKDAAVRLVALRLRDDGHVAFQRLRADGPLYAEVLSAIESAVKAGVLDRPRRGLVRAIKDAQAMTSDDWRHALVAGLREEPVARDEAIRTAAEWARDNMGVAFERLRADGVIASALRSAINSAIRRGEVIRHGASHIARAPADGHESDPADDAPDEDAADSPAGGHRIIPRLLEPRSIEVDKPVLVLQFDGKGSGLKLEHLAVMVLAGALSIVNEKPKEPGWTFFLGVDRPDVDGLSTWLGAGPGVPARVIDLIQQLLEGTQHRVGREYAVPRQHDLTAILVATADAIEVSDSGPDNEFLGRHFDEDVKVTRRVFVVGSTRGKSQQLNDLFFGNDSES
;
A
#
# COMPACT_ATOMS: atom_id res chain seq x y z
N MET A 1 -26.55 -19.42 -20.03
CA MET A 1 -26.85 -17.97 -19.94
C MET A 1 -27.91 -17.82 -18.87
N SER A 2 -27.63 -17.10 -17.77
CA SER A 2 -28.65 -16.83 -16.76
C SER A 2 -29.83 -16.11 -17.42
N GLN A 3 -31.07 -16.48 -17.05
CA GLN A 3 -32.25 -15.74 -17.49
C GLN A 3 -32.11 -14.29 -17.05
N LEU A 4 -32.34 -13.35 -17.97
CA LEU A 4 -32.38 -11.92 -17.63
C LEU A 4 -33.61 -11.65 -16.75
N PRO A 5 -33.55 -10.64 -15.87
CA PRO A 5 -34.71 -10.23 -15.08
C PRO A 5 -35.90 -9.82 -15.96
N PRO A 6 -37.14 -9.91 -15.42
CA PRO A 6 -38.32 -9.34 -16.09
C PRO A 6 -38.09 -7.87 -16.44
N GLY A 7 -38.46 -7.47 -17.66
CA GLY A 7 -38.30 -6.09 -18.15
C GLY A 7 -36.93 -5.79 -18.78
N TRP A 8 -35.92 -6.64 -18.58
CA TRP A 8 -34.62 -6.51 -19.25
C TRP A 8 -34.64 -7.12 -20.64
N ALA A 9 -33.73 -6.66 -21.50
CA ALA A 9 -33.52 -7.20 -22.83
C ALA A 9 -32.04 -7.31 -23.18
N LEU A 10 -31.67 -8.31 -23.98
CA LEU A 10 -30.33 -8.39 -24.54
C LEU A 10 -30.30 -7.66 -25.89
N ALA A 11 -29.34 -6.76 -26.06
CA ALA A 11 -29.13 -6.04 -27.31
C ALA A 11 -27.65 -5.97 -27.66
N GLN A 12 -27.32 -5.95 -28.95
CA GLN A 12 -25.94 -5.71 -29.37
C GLN A 12 -25.62 -4.22 -29.23
N LEU A 13 -24.38 -3.87 -28.88
CA LEU A 13 -24.00 -2.47 -28.69
C LEU A 13 -24.28 -1.61 -29.93
N GLY A 14 -24.08 -2.15 -31.15
CA GLY A 14 -24.40 -1.46 -32.40
C GLY A 14 -25.91 -1.30 -32.68
N GLN A 15 -26.78 -1.97 -31.91
CA GLN A 15 -28.23 -1.75 -31.93
C GLN A 15 -28.67 -0.68 -30.93
N LEU A 16 -27.79 -0.26 -30.02
CA LEU A 16 -28.08 0.73 -28.98
C LEU A 16 -27.61 2.14 -29.35
N GLY A 17 -26.73 2.25 -30.35
CA GLY A 17 -26.13 3.49 -30.81
C GLY A 17 -25.01 3.20 -31.81
N THR A 18 -24.39 4.27 -32.32
CA THR A 18 -23.39 4.14 -33.37
C THR A 18 -22.00 3.94 -32.76
N VAL A 19 -21.38 2.78 -33.00
CA VAL A 19 -19.96 2.55 -32.68
C VAL A 19 -19.11 2.97 -33.87
N GLY A 20 -18.11 3.81 -33.64
CA GLY A 20 -17.20 4.23 -34.70
C GLY A 20 -15.84 4.70 -34.20
N SER A 21 -15.15 5.41 -35.08
CA SER A 21 -13.81 5.96 -34.86
C SER A 21 -13.72 7.32 -35.55
N SER A 22 -12.80 8.16 -35.10
CA SER A 22 -12.47 9.43 -35.74
C SER A 22 -11.82 9.21 -37.11
N ARG A 23 -11.79 10.29 -37.91
CA ARG A 23 -10.92 10.39 -39.08
C ARG A 23 -9.45 10.53 -38.66
N ARG A 24 -8.56 10.06 -39.52
CA ARG A 24 -7.12 10.08 -39.28
C ARG A 24 -6.58 11.51 -39.18
N VAL A 25 -5.78 11.74 -38.15
CA VAL A 25 -4.95 12.94 -37.96
C VAL A 25 -3.50 12.52 -38.13
N HIS A 26 -2.73 13.21 -38.98
CA HIS A 26 -1.33 12.89 -39.21
C HIS A 26 -0.44 13.49 -38.12
N GLN A 27 0.72 12.89 -37.91
CA GLN A 27 1.68 13.38 -36.92
C GLN A 27 2.19 14.80 -37.24
N SER A 28 2.21 15.18 -38.53
CA SER A 28 2.51 16.54 -38.99
C SER A 28 1.53 17.59 -38.46
N ASP A 29 0.31 17.17 -38.12
CA ASP A 29 -0.77 18.07 -37.72
C ASP A 29 -0.79 18.28 -36.20
N TRP A 30 0.10 17.62 -35.48
CA TRP A 30 0.18 17.71 -34.03
C TRP A 30 0.84 19.03 -33.61
N GLN A 31 0.18 19.70 -32.68
CA GLN A 31 0.61 20.97 -32.10
C GLN A 31 0.76 20.84 -30.59
N LYS A 32 1.42 21.84 -29.98
CA LYS A 32 1.59 21.94 -28.52
C LYS A 32 0.44 22.68 -27.82
N SER A 33 -0.47 23.28 -28.59
CA SER A 33 -1.63 24.05 -28.12
C SER A 33 -2.74 23.96 -29.16
N GLY A 34 -4.00 24.21 -28.75
CA GLY A 34 -5.17 24.14 -29.63
C GLY A 34 -6.25 23.25 -29.04
N VAL A 35 -6.95 22.48 -29.89
CA VAL A 35 -7.94 21.50 -29.43
C VAL A 35 -7.23 20.22 -28.98
N PRO A 36 -7.49 19.70 -27.76
CA PRO A 36 -6.87 18.48 -27.26
C PRO A 36 -7.06 17.28 -28.21
N PHE A 37 -5.99 16.52 -28.46
CA PHE A 37 -6.02 15.32 -29.28
C PHE A 37 -5.66 14.07 -28.44
N TYR A 38 -6.68 13.30 -28.06
CA TYR A 38 -6.54 12.18 -27.14
C TYR A 38 -6.24 10.86 -27.85
N ARG A 39 -5.26 10.14 -27.32
CA ARG A 39 -4.99 8.73 -27.66
C ARG A 39 -5.52 7.84 -26.55
N ALA A 40 -5.35 6.53 -26.69
CA ALA A 40 -5.78 5.57 -25.67
C ALA A 40 -5.22 5.89 -24.27
N ARG A 41 -3.97 6.37 -24.17
CA ARG A 41 -3.34 6.79 -22.90
C ARG A 41 -4.17 7.87 -22.20
N GLU A 42 -4.56 8.90 -22.93
CA GLU A 42 -5.31 10.03 -22.38
C GLU A 42 -6.72 9.59 -21.94
N ILE A 43 -7.39 8.74 -22.72
CA ILE A 43 -8.69 8.15 -22.33
C ILE A 43 -8.58 7.30 -21.05
N VAL A 44 -7.50 6.52 -20.90
CA VAL A 44 -7.26 5.74 -19.66
C VAL A 44 -7.08 6.67 -18.46
N LYS A 45 -6.33 7.77 -18.60
CA LYS A 45 -6.14 8.76 -17.54
C LYS A 45 -7.46 9.44 -17.17
N LEU A 46 -8.23 9.89 -18.17
CA LEU A 46 -9.55 10.47 -17.98
C LEU A 46 -10.52 9.52 -17.27
N SER A 47 -10.52 8.24 -17.63
CA SER A 47 -11.35 7.22 -16.97
C SER A 47 -11.06 7.05 -15.49
N LYS A 48 -9.78 7.18 -15.10
CA LYS A 48 -9.31 6.99 -13.72
C LYS A 48 -9.42 8.25 -12.88
N ASN A 49 -8.99 9.38 -13.44
CA ASN A 49 -8.76 10.62 -12.69
C ASN A 49 -9.84 11.66 -12.96
N GLY A 50 -10.61 11.51 -14.05
CA GLY A 50 -11.55 12.53 -14.50
C GLY A 50 -10.89 13.75 -15.16
N SER A 51 -9.57 13.78 -15.27
CA SER A 51 -8.76 14.81 -15.93
C SER A 51 -7.51 14.17 -16.56
N VAL A 52 -6.87 14.90 -17.48
CA VAL A 52 -5.60 14.49 -18.09
C VAL A 52 -4.77 15.70 -18.50
N ASP A 53 -3.51 15.71 -18.11
CA ASP A 53 -2.52 16.59 -18.72
C ASP A 53 -2.18 16.03 -20.10
N ASN A 54 -2.47 16.84 -21.11
CA ASN A 54 -2.40 16.45 -22.49
C ASN A 54 -1.34 17.28 -23.22
N ASP A 55 -0.45 16.57 -23.92
CA ASP A 55 0.71 17.17 -24.59
C ASP A 55 0.48 17.32 -26.11
N LEU A 56 -0.63 16.81 -26.64
CA LEU A 56 -0.90 16.75 -28.08
C LEU A 56 -2.20 17.46 -28.43
N PHE A 57 -2.10 18.45 -29.31
CA PHE A 57 -3.24 19.24 -29.76
C PHE A 57 -3.32 19.21 -31.29
N ILE A 58 -4.45 19.66 -31.82
CA ILE A 58 -4.63 19.99 -33.23
C ILE A 58 -5.12 21.44 -33.34
N ALA A 59 -4.86 22.05 -34.51
CA ALA A 59 -5.37 23.38 -34.82
C ALA A 59 -6.91 23.41 -34.78
N GLU A 60 -7.48 24.57 -34.42
CA GLU A 60 -8.93 24.76 -34.35
C GLU A 60 -9.56 24.59 -35.74
N GLU A 61 -8.90 25.09 -36.79
CA GLU A 61 -9.36 24.97 -38.17
C GLU A 61 -9.42 23.51 -38.63
N LEU A 62 -8.41 22.71 -38.24
CA LEU A 62 -8.39 21.27 -38.53
C LEU A 62 -9.49 20.54 -37.75
N PHE A 63 -9.74 20.92 -36.50
CA PHE A 63 -10.84 20.36 -35.73
C PHE A 63 -12.20 20.65 -36.37
N GLU A 64 -12.43 21.87 -36.85
CA GLU A 64 -13.66 22.25 -37.56
C GLU A 64 -13.84 21.44 -38.85
N GLU A 65 -12.79 21.29 -39.66
CA GLU A 65 -12.81 20.49 -40.89
C GLU A 65 -13.16 19.02 -40.60
N LEU A 66 -12.50 18.43 -39.59
CA LEU A 66 -12.71 17.05 -39.19
C LEU A 66 -14.09 16.84 -38.56
N SER A 67 -14.60 17.83 -37.82
CA SER A 67 -15.92 17.78 -37.19
C SER A 67 -17.05 17.85 -38.21
N ALA A 68 -16.87 18.60 -39.31
CA ALA A 68 -17.88 18.72 -40.35
C ALA A 68 -18.17 17.38 -41.07
N ASN A 69 -17.19 16.47 -41.11
CA ASN A 69 -17.25 15.27 -41.95
C ASN A 69 -16.93 13.96 -41.20
N GLY A 70 -16.67 14.03 -39.89
CA GLY A 70 -16.21 12.93 -39.05
C GLY A 70 -17.00 12.77 -37.76
N MET A 71 -16.62 11.78 -36.96
CA MET A 71 -17.21 11.61 -35.62
C MET A 71 -16.46 12.48 -34.62
N VAL A 72 -17.16 13.46 -34.06
CA VAL A 72 -16.67 14.30 -32.95
C VAL A 72 -17.35 13.90 -31.64
N PRO A 73 -16.64 13.80 -30.51
CA PRO A 73 -17.25 13.51 -29.22
C PRO A 73 -18.25 14.60 -28.80
N ALA A 74 -19.43 14.19 -28.32
CA ALA A 74 -20.43 15.06 -27.74
C ALA A 74 -20.78 14.61 -26.32
N ALA A 75 -21.27 15.53 -25.48
CA ALA A 75 -21.63 15.21 -24.10
C ALA A 75 -22.64 14.04 -24.05
N GLY A 76 -22.34 13.04 -23.22
CA GLY A 76 -23.14 11.81 -23.12
C GLY A 76 -22.69 10.66 -24.03
N ASP A 77 -21.78 10.90 -24.97
CA ASP A 77 -21.08 9.83 -25.70
C ASP A 77 -20.12 9.08 -24.77
N VAL A 78 -19.76 7.85 -25.15
CA VAL A 78 -18.80 7.02 -24.40
C VAL A 78 -17.61 6.67 -25.27
N MET A 79 -16.42 7.11 -24.86
CA MET A 79 -15.15 6.71 -25.47
C MET A 79 -14.73 5.34 -24.94
N ILE A 80 -14.14 4.50 -25.78
CA ILE A 80 -13.67 3.16 -25.42
C ILE A 80 -12.28 2.94 -26.03
N THR A 81 -11.31 2.51 -25.24
CA THR A 81 -9.98 2.22 -25.78
C THR A 81 -10.00 0.97 -26.68
N GLY A 82 -9.50 1.14 -27.91
CA GLY A 82 -9.42 0.09 -28.93
C GLY A 82 -8.09 -0.66 -28.92
N VAL A 83 -7.00 -0.03 -28.46
CA VAL A 83 -5.63 -0.58 -28.46
C VAL A 83 -4.95 -0.26 -27.12
N GLY A 84 -4.04 -1.14 -26.67
CA GLY A 84 -3.32 -1.00 -25.40
C GLY A 84 -4.09 -1.67 -24.27
N THR A 85 -4.43 -0.94 -23.21
CA THR A 85 -5.42 -1.41 -22.23
C THR A 85 -6.81 -1.29 -22.85
N ILE A 86 -7.30 -2.37 -23.45
CA ILE A 86 -8.53 -2.39 -24.25
C ILE A 86 -9.77 -2.29 -23.37
N GLY A 87 -10.80 -1.61 -23.86
CA GLY A 87 -12.13 -1.61 -23.29
C GLY A 87 -12.32 -0.68 -22.09
N VAL A 88 -11.40 0.26 -21.87
CA VAL A 88 -11.49 1.26 -20.82
C VAL A 88 -12.45 2.37 -21.27
N PRO A 89 -13.52 2.64 -20.51
CA PRO A 89 -14.54 3.61 -20.91
C PRO A 89 -14.26 5.02 -20.36
N TYR A 90 -14.68 6.05 -21.08
CA TYR A 90 -14.80 7.41 -20.57
C TYR A 90 -16.09 8.06 -21.08
N ARG A 91 -16.92 8.56 -20.17
CA ARG A 91 -18.08 9.37 -20.52
C ARG A 91 -17.63 10.78 -20.85
N VAL A 92 -18.00 11.25 -22.04
CA VAL A 92 -17.79 12.63 -22.47
C VAL A 92 -18.70 13.55 -21.65
N ARG A 93 -18.11 14.51 -20.93
CA ARG A 93 -18.82 15.43 -20.03
C ARG A 93 -19.30 16.68 -20.76
N GLN A 94 -20.21 17.40 -20.13
CA GLN A 94 -20.60 18.71 -20.62
C GLN A 94 -19.39 19.66 -20.59
N GLY A 95 -19.10 20.33 -21.70
CA GLY A 95 -17.95 21.22 -21.84
C GLY A 95 -16.68 20.53 -22.34
N ASP A 96 -16.63 19.21 -22.44
CA ASP A 96 -15.51 18.51 -23.07
C ASP A 96 -15.43 18.87 -24.56
N LYS A 97 -14.29 19.42 -24.97
CA LYS A 97 -13.95 19.70 -26.38
C LYS A 97 -12.61 19.06 -26.70
N PHE A 98 -12.63 17.98 -27.47
CA PHE A 98 -11.41 17.27 -27.90
C PHE A 98 -11.67 16.47 -29.16
N TYR A 99 -10.58 16.09 -29.85
CA TYR A 99 -10.58 15.11 -30.91
C TYR A 99 -9.75 13.88 -30.50
N PHE A 100 -9.84 12.78 -31.23
CA PHE A 100 -9.23 11.52 -30.79
C PHE A 100 -8.58 10.72 -31.92
N LYS A 101 -7.66 9.83 -31.55
CA LYS A 101 -6.86 9.04 -32.50
C LYS A 101 -7.64 7.87 -33.11
N ASP A 102 -7.60 7.77 -34.44
CA ASP A 102 -8.26 6.71 -35.20
C ASP A 102 -7.77 5.31 -34.80
N ALA A 103 -8.68 4.33 -34.82
CA ALA A 103 -8.49 2.92 -34.48
C ALA A 103 -8.04 2.59 -33.04
N SER A 104 -7.28 3.46 -32.40
CA SER A 104 -6.78 3.29 -31.03
C SER A 104 -7.82 3.64 -29.97
N VAL A 105 -8.77 4.51 -30.33
CA VAL A 105 -9.89 4.92 -29.51
C VAL A 105 -11.16 4.81 -30.35
N LEU A 106 -12.16 4.13 -29.82
CA LEU A 106 -13.50 4.04 -30.37
C LEU A 106 -14.41 5.04 -29.66
N ILE A 107 -15.47 5.45 -30.34
CA ILE A 107 -16.57 6.22 -29.78
C ILE A 107 -17.87 5.41 -29.91
N PHE A 108 -18.66 5.39 -28.85
CA PHE A 108 -20.06 4.99 -28.87
C PHE A 108 -20.91 6.27 -28.80
N LYS A 109 -21.60 6.55 -29.91
CA LYS A 109 -22.55 7.65 -30.04
C LYS A 109 -23.85 7.29 -29.35
N ASN A 110 -24.16 7.99 -28.27
CA ASN A 110 -25.32 7.70 -27.43
C ASN A 110 -26.57 8.45 -27.92
N GLU A 111 -26.95 8.20 -29.17
CA GLU A 111 -27.99 8.95 -29.89
C GLU A 111 -29.40 8.70 -29.33
N HIS A 112 -29.58 7.56 -28.65
CA HIS A 112 -30.88 7.06 -28.22
C HIS A 112 -31.14 7.22 -26.72
N GLY A 113 -30.25 7.94 -26.00
CA GLY A 113 -30.48 8.31 -24.61
C GLY A 113 -30.37 7.16 -23.61
N MET A 114 -29.48 6.18 -23.86
CA MET A 114 -29.05 5.24 -22.83
C MET A 114 -28.38 6.00 -21.68
N ASP A 115 -28.44 5.49 -20.45
CA ASP A 115 -27.68 6.11 -19.37
C ASP A 115 -26.17 5.89 -19.63
N PRO A 116 -25.38 6.97 -19.83
CA PRO A 116 -23.98 6.83 -20.21
C PRO A 116 -23.12 6.28 -19.06
N ASP A 117 -23.51 6.52 -17.82
CA ASP A 117 -22.82 5.98 -16.65
C ASP A 117 -23.11 4.49 -16.51
N PHE A 118 -24.33 4.03 -16.80
CA PHE A 118 -24.68 2.61 -16.86
C PHE A 118 -23.81 1.87 -17.89
N LEU A 119 -23.63 2.43 -19.08
CA LEU A 119 -22.72 1.88 -20.10
C LEU A 119 -21.27 1.86 -19.61
N CYS A 120 -20.81 2.94 -18.98
CA CYS A 120 -19.46 2.99 -18.39
C CYS A 120 -19.27 1.94 -17.29
N GLN A 121 -20.27 1.69 -16.45
CA GLN A 121 -20.22 0.63 -15.44
C GLN A 121 -20.22 -0.76 -16.11
N PHE A 122 -20.97 -0.96 -17.19
CA PHE A 122 -20.97 -2.21 -17.95
C PHE A 122 -19.60 -2.49 -18.55
N PHE A 123 -18.95 -1.48 -19.13
CA PHE A 123 -17.58 -1.57 -19.66
C PHE A 123 -16.50 -1.71 -18.59
N ARG A 124 -16.85 -1.69 -17.29
CA ARG A 124 -15.96 -2.07 -16.18
C ARG A 124 -16.32 -3.43 -15.57
N SER A 125 -17.40 -4.05 -16.04
CA SER A 125 -17.90 -5.29 -15.48
C SER A 125 -17.02 -6.51 -15.83
N PRO A 126 -17.02 -7.55 -14.97
CA PRO A 126 -16.33 -8.81 -15.28
C PRO A 126 -16.83 -9.46 -16.59
N SER A 127 -18.12 -9.33 -16.90
CA SER A 127 -18.73 -9.82 -18.13
C SER A 127 -18.16 -9.16 -19.39
N TRP A 128 -17.89 -7.86 -19.32
CA TRP A 128 -17.24 -7.12 -20.41
C TRP A 128 -15.81 -7.60 -20.61
N HIS A 129 -15.00 -7.65 -19.55
CA HIS A 129 -13.62 -8.13 -19.63
C HIS A 129 -13.55 -9.57 -20.16
N ALA A 130 -14.42 -10.47 -19.67
CA ALA A 130 -14.48 -11.85 -20.15
C ALA A 130 -14.88 -11.96 -21.63
N THR A 131 -15.65 -11.01 -22.16
CA THR A 131 -16.02 -10.97 -23.58
C THR A 131 -14.84 -10.49 -24.43
N LEU A 132 -14.10 -9.47 -23.97
CA LEU A 132 -12.90 -8.99 -24.64
C LEU A 132 -11.81 -10.06 -24.69
N SER A 133 -11.56 -10.78 -23.59
CA SER A 133 -10.55 -11.85 -23.52
C SER A 133 -10.88 -13.04 -24.44
N ARG A 134 -12.16 -13.37 -24.64
CA ARG A 134 -12.59 -14.44 -25.56
C ARG A 134 -12.56 -14.02 -27.03
N GLY A 135 -12.74 -12.73 -27.31
CA GLY A 135 -12.75 -12.17 -28.66
C GLY A 135 -11.36 -11.79 -29.20
N ALA A 136 -10.31 -11.89 -28.39
CA ALA A 136 -8.93 -11.63 -28.76
C ALA A 136 -8.44 -12.68 -29.79
N SER A 137 -8.61 -12.36 -31.07
CA SER A 137 -8.10 -13.18 -32.17
C SER A 137 -6.58 -13.13 -32.23
N GLY A 138 -6.00 -14.11 -32.92
CA GLY A 138 -4.57 -14.42 -32.93
C GLY A 138 -3.59 -13.40 -33.52
N THR A 139 -3.76 -12.08 -33.37
CA THR A 139 -2.88 -11.01 -33.89
C THR A 139 -1.90 -10.43 -32.87
N THR A 140 -0.82 -9.78 -33.34
CA THR A 140 0.35 -9.31 -32.54
C THR A 140 0.06 -8.11 -31.63
N VAL A 141 -1.04 -7.38 -31.87
CA VAL A 141 -1.59 -6.37 -30.97
C VAL A 141 -3.08 -6.69 -30.84
N GLU A 142 -3.54 -6.95 -29.62
CA GLU A 142 -4.97 -7.08 -29.37
C GLU A 142 -5.63 -5.73 -29.69
N THR A 143 -6.65 -5.78 -30.55
CA THR A 143 -7.36 -4.58 -31.00
C THR A 143 -8.85 -4.86 -30.94
N LEU A 144 -9.59 -4.03 -30.21
CA LEU A 144 -11.04 -4.01 -30.26
C LEU A 144 -11.46 -3.22 -31.50
N THR A 145 -11.86 -3.95 -32.54
CA THR A 145 -12.38 -3.33 -33.77
C THR A 145 -13.81 -2.84 -33.58
N ILE A 146 -14.23 -1.86 -34.38
CA ILE A 146 -15.62 -1.37 -34.43
C ILE A 146 -16.59 -2.54 -34.59
N LYS A 147 -16.34 -3.44 -35.55
CA LYS A 147 -17.19 -4.61 -35.82
C LYS A 147 -17.30 -5.55 -34.62
N GLN A 148 -16.22 -5.75 -33.86
CA GLN A 148 -16.26 -6.56 -32.64
C GLN A 148 -17.08 -5.84 -31.56
N ALA A 149 -16.77 -4.56 -31.28
CA ALA A 149 -17.48 -3.76 -30.29
C ALA A 149 -18.99 -3.70 -30.58
N SER A 150 -19.40 -3.46 -31.82
CA SER A 150 -20.81 -3.41 -32.23
C SER A 150 -21.58 -4.71 -31.99
N ARG A 151 -20.91 -5.87 -31.95
CA ARG A 151 -21.54 -7.19 -31.78
C ARG A 151 -21.62 -7.64 -30.32
N ILE A 152 -20.94 -6.94 -29.40
CA ILE A 152 -20.96 -7.28 -27.98
C ILE A 152 -22.38 -7.13 -27.46
N SER A 153 -22.86 -8.15 -26.76
CA SER A 153 -24.20 -8.16 -26.15
C SER A 153 -24.16 -7.43 -24.81
N VAL A 154 -25.09 -6.48 -24.66
CA VAL A 154 -25.28 -5.66 -23.47
C VAL A 154 -26.62 -6.07 -22.84
N PRO A 155 -26.66 -6.39 -21.54
CA PRO A 155 -27.91 -6.57 -20.82
C PRO A 155 -28.48 -5.18 -20.51
N VAL A 156 -29.61 -4.85 -21.16
CA VAL A 156 -30.26 -3.54 -21.09
C VAL A 156 -31.39 -3.61 -20.08
N ALA A 157 -31.25 -2.84 -19.00
CA ALA A 157 -32.32 -2.60 -18.02
C ALA A 157 -33.24 -1.46 -18.50
N PRO A 158 -34.48 -1.37 -18.00
CA PRO A 158 -35.30 -0.15 -18.07
C PRO A 158 -34.51 1.11 -17.68
N LEU A 159 -34.77 2.25 -18.35
CA LEU A 159 -33.95 3.47 -18.18
C LEU A 159 -33.91 3.98 -16.73
N ASN A 160 -35.05 3.96 -16.03
CA ASN A 160 -35.10 4.33 -14.61
C ASN A 160 -34.30 3.37 -13.74
N GLU A 161 -34.34 2.07 -14.07
CA GLU A 161 -33.55 1.07 -13.37
C GLU A 161 -32.05 1.23 -13.63
N GLN A 162 -31.63 1.57 -14.86
CA GLN A 162 -30.23 1.91 -15.17
C GLN A 162 -29.70 2.98 -14.21
N ARG A 163 -30.46 4.05 -14.00
CA ARG A 163 -30.12 5.13 -13.05
C ARG A 163 -30.06 4.63 -11.61
N ARG A 164 -31.02 3.79 -11.17
CA ARG A 164 -30.99 3.18 -9.83
C ARG A 164 -29.77 2.28 -9.64
N ILE A 165 -29.40 1.50 -10.65
CA ILE A 165 -28.21 0.64 -10.65
C ILE A 165 -26.94 1.50 -10.51
N VAL A 166 -26.79 2.54 -11.32
CA VAL A 166 -25.63 3.46 -11.26
C VAL A 166 -25.51 4.07 -9.88
N ALA A 167 -26.59 4.68 -9.37
CA ALA A 167 -26.60 5.28 -8.04
C ALA A 167 -26.21 4.28 -6.94
N LYS A 168 -26.67 3.03 -7.04
CA LYS A 168 -26.33 1.99 -6.06
C LYS A 168 -24.88 1.52 -6.17
N ILE A 169 -24.34 1.40 -7.39
CA ILE A 169 -22.91 1.08 -7.61
C ILE A 169 -22.04 2.17 -7.00
N GLU A 170 -22.36 3.44 -7.23
CA GLU A 170 -21.60 4.58 -6.70
C GLU A 170 -21.63 4.62 -5.18
N GLU A 171 -22.81 4.46 -4.57
CA GLU A 171 -22.99 4.36 -3.11
C GLU A 171 -22.11 3.25 -2.51
N LEU A 172 -22.17 2.04 -3.07
CA LEU A 172 -21.44 0.88 -2.57
C LEU A 172 -19.93 1.00 -2.81
N THR A 173 -19.51 1.54 -3.96
CA THR A 173 -18.09 1.77 -4.27
C THR A 173 -17.50 2.85 -3.36
N ALA A 174 -18.26 3.90 -3.04
CA ALA A 174 -17.85 4.92 -2.07
C ALA A 174 -17.72 4.33 -0.66
N ARG A 175 -18.63 3.43 -0.26
CA ARG A 175 -18.53 2.70 1.02
C ARG A 175 -17.32 1.76 1.04
N SER A 176 -17.09 1.02 -0.05
CA SER A 176 -15.92 0.14 -0.23
C SER A 176 -14.60 0.92 -0.12
N ARG A 177 -14.51 2.09 -0.76
CA ARG A 177 -13.34 2.97 -0.66
C ARG A 177 -13.05 3.41 0.77
N ARG A 178 -14.06 3.93 1.48
CA ARG A 178 -13.93 4.32 2.89
C ARG A 178 -13.51 3.16 3.78
N ALA A 179 -14.03 1.96 3.52
CA ALA A 179 -13.62 0.76 4.25
C ALA A 179 -12.14 0.42 3.99
N LYS A 180 -11.67 0.48 2.74
CA LYS A 180 -10.25 0.26 2.41
C LYS A 180 -9.34 1.29 3.10
N GLU A 181 -9.70 2.57 3.05
CA GLU A 181 -8.96 3.65 3.73
C GLU A 181 -8.89 3.43 5.24
N ALA A 182 -10.02 3.05 5.87
CA ALA A 182 -10.06 2.74 7.30
C ALA A 182 -9.19 1.53 7.66
N LEU A 183 -9.24 0.46 6.87
CA LEU A 183 -8.40 -0.74 7.07
C LEU A 183 -6.91 -0.40 6.90
N ASP A 184 -6.56 0.48 5.97
CA ASP A 184 -5.16 0.89 5.75
C ASP A 184 -4.59 1.77 6.87
N ALA A 185 -5.45 2.41 7.67
CA ALA A 185 -5.04 3.14 8.86
C ALA A 185 -4.80 2.26 10.11
N VAL A 186 -5.25 0.99 10.11
CA VAL A 186 -5.16 0.10 11.30
C VAL A 186 -3.73 -0.37 11.63
N PRO A 187 -2.87 -0.79 10.68
CA PRO A 187 -1.53 -1.30 11.00
C PRO A 187 -0.69 -0.40 11.93
N PRO A 188 -0.55 0.92 11.68
CA PRO A 188 0.21 1.79 12.58
C PRO A 188 -0.43 1.94 13.97
N LEU A 189 -1.75 1.72 14.11
CA LEU A 189 -2.43 1.72 15.41
C LEU A 189 -2.11 0.45 16.21
N LEU A 190 -2.05 -0.71 15.54
CA LEU A 190 -1.67 -1.97 16.17
C LEU A 190 -0.22 -1.92 16.67
N ASP A 191 0.69 -1.29 15.91
CA ASP A 191 2.07 -1.07 16.35
C ASP A 191 2.15 -0.15 17.57
N LYS A 192 1.37 0.94 17.60
CA LYS A 192 1.26 1.81 18.78
C LYS A 192 0.71 1.06 19.99
N LEU A 193 -0.32 0.25 19.81
CA LEU A 193 -0.92 -0.56 20.87
C LEU A 193 0.11 -1.55 21.44
N ARG A 194 0.86 -2.25 20.59
CA ARG A 194 1.97 -3.14 21.00
C ARG A 194 2.98 -2.42 21.89
N GLN A 195 3.43 -1.24 21.49
CA GLN A 195 4.38 -0.46 22.29
C GLN A 195 3.77 0.05 23.60
N SER A 196 2.48 0.42 23.60
CA SER A 196 1.79 0.84 24.82
C SER A 196 1.63 -0.31 25.83
N ILE A 197 1.39 -1.54 25.37
CA ILE A 197 1.33 -2.75 26.21
C ILE A 197 2.69 -3.00 26.86
N LEU A 198 3.78 -2.95 26.08
CA LEU A 198 5.13 -3.13 26.62
C LEU A 198 5.51 -2.01 27.60
N ALA A 199 5.12 -0.76 27.32
CA ALA A 199 5.35 0.35 28.25
C ALA A 199 4.60 0.13 29.57
N ALA A 200 3.31 -0.25 29.52
CA ALA A 200 2.53 -0.57 30.71
C ALA A 200 3.10 -1.78 31.47
N ALA A 201 3.59 -2.79 30.74
CA ALA A 201 4.21 -3.98 31.30
C ALA A 201 5.43 -3.62 32.15
N PHE A 202 6.38 -2.87 31.58
CA PHE A 202 7.66 -2.57 32.25
C PHE A 202 7.62 -1.35 33.18
N ARG A 203 6.50 -0.62 33.23
CA ARG A 203 6.17 0.26 34.38
C ARG A 203 5.52 -0.50 35.54
N GLY A 204 5.12 -1.76 35.33
CA GLY A 204 4.44 -2.60 36.31
C GLY A 204 2.95 -2.30 36.47
N ASP A 205 2.34 -1.62 35.50
CA ASP A 205 0.90 -1.34 35.47
C ASP A 205 0.11 -2.64 35.23
N LEU A 206 0.63 -3.52 34.37
CA LEU A 206 -0.05 -4.76 34.00
C LEU A 206 -0.15 -5.79 35.12
N THR A 207 0.64 -5.70 36.19
CA THR A 207 0.65 -6.65 37.32
C THR A 207 0.36 -5.96 38.66
N ALA A 208 -0.12 -4.71 38.65
CA ALA A 208 -0.36 -3.94 39.87
C ALA A 208 -1.38 -4.61 40.82
N ASP A 209 -2.44 -5.21 40.27
CA ASP A 209 -3.45 -5.99 41.00
C ASP A 209 -2.87 -7.31 41.52
N TRP A 210 -2.02 -7.98 40.74
CA TRP A 210 -1.37 -9.22 41.14
C TRP A 210 -0.42 -8.96 42.32
N ARG A 211 0.39 -7.90 42.27
CA ARG A 211 1.28 -7.50 43.38
C ARG A 211 0.51 -7.21 44.66
N ALA A 212 -0.66 -6.56 44.56
CA ALA A 212 -1.52 -6.31 45.71
C ALA A 212 -2.03 -7.60 46.38
N LYS A 213 -2.25 -8.66 45.57
CA LYS A 213 -2.70 -9.98 46.06
C LYS A 213 -1.56 -10.87 46.56
N ASN A 214 -0.32 -10.61 46.14
CA ASN A 214 0.85 -11.44 46.42
C ASN A 214 1.98 -10.63 47.10
N PRO A 215 1.79 -10.07 48.31
CA PRO A 215 2.78 -9.19 48.95
C PRO A 215 4.01 -9.94 49.50
N ASN A 216 3.94 -11.26 49.65
CA ASN A 216 4.96 -12.07 50.34
C ASN A 216 5.91 -12.82 49.39
N VAL A 217 5.94 -12.47 48.11
CA VAL A 217 6.84 -13.09 47.13
C VAL A 217 8.28 -12.62 47.33
N GLU A 218 9.27 -13.46 46.95
CA GLU A 218 10.71 -13.11 46.99
C GLU A 218 10.93 -11.79 46.22
N PRO A 219 11.33 -10.69 46.89
CA PRO A 219 11.55 -9.42 46.21
C PRO A 219 12.76 -9.50 45.26
N ALA A 220 12.78 -8.65 44.23
CA ALA A 220 13.77 -8.71 43.16
C ALA A 220 15.21 -8.43 43.62
N ASP A 221 15.42 -7.70 44.71
CA ASP A 221 16.74 -7.45 45.30
C ASP A 221 17.34 -8.72 45.94
N GLN A 222 16.51 -9.52 46.62
CA GLN A 222 16.88 -10.84 47.16
C GLN A 222 17.15 -11.82 46.01
N LEU A 223 16.27 -11.83 45.00
CA LEU A 223 16.48 -12.60 43.78
C LEU A 223 17.81 -12.24 43.10
N LEU A 224 18.12 -10.95 42.95
CA LEU A 224 19.36 -10.48 42.36
C LEU A 224 20.58 -10.89 43.20
N ALA A 225 20.49 -10.80 44.53
CA ALA A 225 21.55 -11.26 45.43
C ALA A 225 21.81 -12.77 45.27
N ARG A 226 20.75 -13.57 45.16
CA ARG A 226 20.85 -15.01 44.87
C ARG A 226 21.49 -15.28 43.51
N ILE A 227 21.06 -14.58 42.46
CA ILE A 227 21.67 -14.68 41.13
C ILE A 227 23.18 -14.36 41.17
N ARG A 228 23.58 -13.29 41.88
CA ARG A 228 25.00 -12.94 42.05
C ARG A 228 25.78 -14.04 42.75
N ALA A 229 25.22 -14.64 43.81
CA ALA A 229 25.84 -15.73 44.54
C ALA A 229 25.99 -17.00 43.66
N GLU A 230 24.94 -17.38 42.93
CA GLU A 230 24.94 -18.52 42.00
C GLU A 230 25.98 -18.32 40.88
N ARG A 231 26.06 -17.12 40.30
CA ARG A 231 27.10 -16.74 39.32
C ARG A 231 28.51 -16.87 39.87
N ARG A 232 28.75 -16.37 41.07
CA ARG A 232 30.06 -16.46 41.74
C ARG A 232 30.45 -17.92 42.00
N ALA A 233 29.52 -18.74 42.50
CA ALA A 233 29.76 -20.16 42.77
C ALA A 233 30.09 -20.94 41.49
N SER A 234 29.32 -20.70 40.42
CA SER A 234 29.55 -21.33 39.11
C SER A 234 30.90 -20.93 38.50
N TRP A 235 31.33 -19.68 38.69
CA TRP A 235 32.64 -19.22 38.26
C TRP A 235 33.78 -19.90 39.04
N VAL A 236 33.70 -19.96 40.38
CA VAL A 236 34.70 -20.63 41.22
C VAL A 236 34.84 -22.11 40.84
N ALA A 237 33.71 -22.79 40.60
CA ALA A 237 33.71 -24.20 40.18
C ALA A 237 34.39 -24.38 38.81
N ASN A 238 34.14 -23.48 37.85
CA ASN A 238 34.78 -23.52 36.54
C ASN A 238 36.29 -23.26 36.58
N GLU A 239 36.75 -22.32 37.42
CA GLU A 239 38.19 -22.09 37.62
C GLU A 239 38.88 -23.31 38.22
N ALA A 240 38.26 -23.93 39.23
CA ALA A 240 38.77 -25.15 39.85
C ALA A 240 38.89 -26.31 38.85
N ALA A 241 37.93 -26.44 37.93
CA ALA A 241 37.92 -27.50 36.92
C ALA A 241 38.97 -27.32 35.79
N HIS A 242 39.38 -26.08 35.48
CA HIS A 242 40.22 -25.78 34.31
C HIS A 242 41.65 -25.33 34.65
N GLY A 243 42.02 -25.22 35.94
CA GLY A 243 43.40 -24.97 36.38
C GLY A 243 44.03 -23.66 35.86
N ARG A 244 43.22 -22.68 35.46
CA ARG A 244 43.67 -21.41 34.87
C ARG A 244 43.32 -20.22 35.76
N THR A 245 44.33 -19.53 36.27
CA THR A 245 44.24 -18.25 37.01
C THR A 245 44.21 -17.04 36.06
N ARG A 246 43.27 -17.00 35.10
CA ARG A 246 43.22 -15.93 34.09
C ARG A 246 41.82 -15.48 33.68
N SER A 247 40.81 -15.62 34.53
CA SER A 247 39.49 -15.03 34.29
C SER A 247 39.28 -13.83 35.21
N ASN A 248 39.22 -12.63 34.65
CA ASN A 248 38.81 -11.43 35.38
C ASN A 248 37.30 -11.52 35.68
N TYR A 249 36.89 -12.28 36.71
CA TYR A 249 35.52 -12.16 37.22
C TYR A 249 35.33 -10.71 37.66
N ARG A 250 34.46 -10.00 36.95
CA ARG A 250 34.01 -8.67 37.33
C ARG A 250 32.62 -8.83 37.90
N GLU A 251 32.49 -8.54 39.18
CA GLU A 251 31.19 -8.28 39.76
C GLU A 251 30.61 -7.05 39.06
N ALA A 252 29.41 -7.18 38.51
CA ALA A 252 28.75 -6.10 37.78
C ALA A 252 28.68 -4.87 38.69
N THR A 253 29.34 -3.80 38.27
CA THR A 253 29.63 -2.64 39.12
C THR A 253 28.83 -1.41 38.69
N GLU A 254 27.89 -1.58 37.77
CA GLU A 254 27.20 -0.44 37.20
C GLU A 254 26.13 0.10 38.14
N THR A 255 26.27 1.39 38.39
CA THR A 255 25.33 2.18 39.16
C THR A 255 24.19 2.55 38.22
N VAL A 256 22.99 2.09 38.57
CA VAL A 256 21.74 2.52 37.93
C VAL A 256 21.74 4.06 37.87
N PRO A 257 21.63 4.66 36.68
CA PRO A 257 21.56 6.12 36.52
C PRO A 257 20.53 6.72 37.48
N GLU A 258 20.86 7.82 38.15
CA GLU A 258 19.98 8.49 39.12
C GLU A 258 18.62 8.83 38.53
N GLU A 259 18.60 9.19 37.25
CA GLU A 259 17.41 9.54 36.46
C GLU A 259 16.44 8.35 36.28
N LEU A 260 16.95 7.11 36.29
CA LEU A 260 16.15 5.88 36.23
C LEU A 260 15.68 5.41 37.63
N ARG A 261 16.10 6.07 38.72
CA ARG A 261 15.65 5.75 40.09
C ARG A 261 14.21 6.19 40.36
N SER A 262 13.56 6.90 39.44
CA SER A 262 12.12 7.17 39.52
C SER A 262 11.29 5.87 39.50
N ALA A 263 10.37 5.77 40.45
CA ALA A 263 9.81 4.55 41.05
C ALA A 263 9.52 3.36 40.12
N LEU A 264 10.39 2.34 40.21
CA LEU A 264 9.95 0.97 39.95
C LEU A 264 8.81 0.61 40.93
N PRO A 265 7.92 -0.31 40.54
CA PRO A 265 7.05 -1.03 41.47
C PRO A 265 7.75 -1.46 42.76
N ASN A 266 7.05 -1.38 43.89
CA ASN A 266 7.55 -1.99 45.14
C ASN A 266 7.81 -3.48 44.91
N GLY A 267 8.98 -3.95 45.34
CA GLY A 267 9.46 -5.33 45.13
C GLY A 267 10.28 -5.53 43.86
N TRP A 268 10.41 -4.54 42.97
CA TRP A 268 11.27 -4.62 41.78
C TRP A 268 12.66 -4.01 42.07
N ALA A 269 13.64 -4.41 41.27
CA ALA A 269 15.00 -3.90 41.32
C ALA A 269 15.51 -3.65 39.90
N TRP A 270 16.40 -2.68 39.76
CA TRP A 270 17.16 -2.53 38.54
C TRP A 270 18.35 -3.49 38.56
N ALA A 271 18.60 -4.14 37.43
CA ALA A 271 19.78 -4.98 37.21
C ALA A 271 20.46 -4.60 35.90
N ALA A 272 21.77 -4.82 35.80
CA ALA A 272 22.43 -4.83 34.51
C ALA A 272 22.14 -6.15 33.79
N ALA A 273 22.01 -6.15 32.46
CA ALA A 273 21.78 -7.38 31.71
C ALA A 273 22.93 -8.40 31.89
N ASP A 274 24.15 -7.95 32.19
CA ASP A 274 25.24 -8.84 32.61
C ASP A 274 24.87 -9.69 33.84
N GLU A 275 24.15 -9.12 34.80
CA GLU A 275 23.73 -9.81 36.03
C GLU A 275 22.70 -10.89 35.75
N CYS A 276 21.91 -10.72 34.69
CA CYS A 276 20.85 -11.63 34.28
C CYS A 276 21.36 -12.81 33.45
N ALA A 277 22.66 -12.87 33.13
CA ALA A 277 23.22 -13.85 32.21
C ALA A 277 24.41 -14.64 32.80
N TRP A 278 24.48 -15.93 32.46
CA TRP A 278 25.69 -16.74 32.64
C TRP A 278 26.82 -16.24 31.75
N ASP A 279 26.50 -15.93 30.49
CA ASP A 279 27.46 -15.41 29.53
C ASP A 279 26.77 -14.52 28.49
N ILE A 280 27.52 -13.53 28.01
CA ILE A 280 27.15 -12.68 26.89
C ILE A 280 28.30 -12.69 25.88
N THR A 281 28.07 -13.36 24.75
CA THR A 281 29.06 -13.55 23.69
C THR A 281 28.58 -12.91 22.39
N VAL A 282 29.32 -13.15 21.32
CA VAL A 282 28.97 -12.70 19.98
C VAL A 282 29.11 -13.86 19.00
N GLY A 283 28.21 -13.86 18.01
CA GLY A 283 28.30 -14.67 16.81
C GLY A 283 29.63 -14.52 16.10
N HIS A 284 29.94 -15.46 15.21
CA HIS A 284 31.15 -15.42 14.40
C HIS A 284 31.24 -14.11 13.61
N VAL A 285 32.38 -13.40 13.75
CA VAL A 285 32.69 -12.18 13.01
C VAL A 285 33.86 -12.47 12.09
N GLY A 286 33.55 -12.87 10.86
CA GLY A 286 34.55 -13.27 9.87
C GLY A 286 33.94 -13.51 8.49
N PRO A 287 34.77 -13.73 7.46
CA PRO A 287 34.31 -13.94 6.10
C PRO A 287 33.56 -15.27 5.96
N MET A 288 32.31 -15.21 5.50
CA MET A 288 31.43 -16.38 5.40
C MET A 288 31.19 -16.90 3.97
N LYS A 289 31.55 -16.13 2.93
CA LYS A 289 31.15 -16.37 1.53
C LYS A 289 31.45 -17.79 1.03
N HIS A 290 32.56 -18.38 1.47
CA HIS A 290 33.00 -19.73 1.06
C HIS A 290 32.67 -20.84 2.07
N ARG A 291 32.02 -20.50 3.19
CA ARG A 291 31.70 -21.44 4.27
C ARG A 291 30.24 -21.92 4.22
N TYR A 292 29.40 -21.29 3.41
CA TYR A 292 28.00 -21.69 3.29
C TYR A 292 27.85 -22.96 2.45
N VAL A 293 26.98 -23.84 2.92
CA VAL A 293 26.56 -25.08 2.26
C VAL A 293 25.04 -25.10 2.09
N SER A 294 24.54 -25.95 1.19
CA SER A 294 23.11 -26.07 0.93
C SER A 294 22.33 -26.79 2.03
N LYS A 295 23.01 -27.65 2.81
CA LYS A 295 22.47 -28.37 3.98
C LYS A 295 23.59 -28.54 5.01
N GLY A 296 23.25 -28.45 6.30
CA GLY A 296 24.20 -28.54 7.40
C GLY A 296 23.63 -27.94 8.68
N ILE A 297 24.48 -27.38 9.53
CA ILE A 297 24.07 -26.70 10.76
C ILE A 297 23.48 -25.31 10.42
N PRO A 298 22.26 -24.98 10.88
CA PRO A 298 21.67 -23.65 10.74
C PRO A 298 22.61 -22.53 11.17
N PHE A 299 22.70 -21.49 10.34
CA PHE A 299 23.58 -20.35 10.54
C PHE A 299 22.82 -19.02 10.42
N LEU A 300 22.48 -18.46 11.58
CA LEU A 300 21.65 -17.28 11.72
C LEU A 300 22.41 -16.00 11.39
N ARG A 301 21.69 -15.04 10.81
CA ARG A 301 22.15 -13.67 10.57
C ARG A 301 21.11 -12.68 11.08
N SER A 302 21.42 -11.39 11.06
CA SER A 302 20.49 -10.32 11.48
C SER A 302 19.11 -10.40 10.81
N GLN A 303 19.04 -10.81 9.53
CA GLN A 303 17.77 -11.02 8.82
C GLN A 303 16.86 -12.11 9.42
N ASN A 304 17.43 -13.06 10.17
CA ASN A 304 16.72 -14.16 10.80
C ASN A 304 16.19 -13.80 12.20
N VAL A 305 16.49 -12.60 12.69
CA VAL A 305 16.05 -12.12 14.00
C VAL A 305 15.03 -11.00 13.77
N ARG A 306 13.78 -11.27 14.16
CA ARG A 306 12.68 -10.28 14.18
C ARG A 306 12.25 -10.06 15.62
N GLU A 307 11.52 -8.97 15.86
CA GLU A 307 11.03 -8.66 17.20
C GLU A 307 10.21 -9.83 17.75
N ASN A 308 10.71 -10.44 18.84
CA ASN A 308 10.11 -11.56 19.55
C ASN A 308 9.93 -12.83 18.70
N ARG A 309 10.57 -12.94 17.53
CA ARG A 309 10.40 -14.10 16.64
C ARG A 309 11.64 -14.41 15.82
N PHE A 310 12.01 -15.69 15.80
CA PHE A 310 12.97 -16.23 14.85
C PHE A 310 12.35 -16.39 13.45
N ASP A 311 13.03 -15.90 12.43
CA ASP A 311 12.59 -15.93 11.03
C ASP A 311 13.44 -16.93 10.23
N ARG A 312 12.79 -18.00 9.77
CA ARG A 312 13.42 -19.10 9.03
C ARG A 312 13.70 -18.74 7.57
N ASP A 313 13.14 -17.64 7.07
CA ASP A 313 13.29 -17.26 5.66
C ASP A 313 14.73 -16.89 5.32
N GLY A 314 15.25 -17.50 4.25
CA GLY A 314 16.63 -17.27 3.79
C GLY A 314 17.72 -17.73 4.78
N LEU A 315 17.38 -18.66 5.68
CA LEU A 315 18.34 -19.31 6.58
C LEU A 315 19.44 -20.00 5.77
N LEU A 316 20.69 -19.82 6.20
CA LEU A 316 21.85 -20.47 5.58
C LEU A 316 22.37 -21.58 6.48
N TYR A 317 23.25 -22.42 5.92
CA TYR A 317 23.83 -23.55 6.63
C TYR A 317 25.35 -23.54 6.53
N ILE A 318 26.01 -24.09 7.55
CA ILE A 318 27.45 -24.31 7.59
C ILE A 318 27.78 -25.80 7.83
N PRO A 319 28.97 -26.26 7.41
CA PRO A 319 29.48 -27.59 7.75
C PRO A 319 29.61 -27.83 9.26
N GLU A 320 29.47 -29.09 9.68
CA GLU A 320 29.56 -29.51 11.09
C GLU A 320 30.95 -29.30 11.70
N ASP A 321 32.02 -29.53 10.92
CA ASP A 321 33.41 -29.29 11.33
C ASP A 321 33.64 -27.80 11.64
N PHE A 322 33.14 -26.91 10.77
CA PHE A 322 33.20 -25.46 11.02
C PHE A 322 32.34 -25.05 12.23
N HIS A 323 31.16 -25.64 12.42
CA HIS A 323 30.39 -25.42 13.64
C HIS A 323 31.16 -25.85 14.90
N ALA A 324 31.86 -26.98 14.85
CA ALA A 324 32.66 -27.51 15.95
C ALA A 324 33.87 -26.63 16.30
N GLU A 325 34.41 -25.87 15.35
CA GLU A 325 35.41 -24.82 15.56
C GLU A 325 34.79 -23.59 16.27
N LEU A 326 33.54 -23.26 15.95
CA LEU A 326 32.80 -22.07 16.41
C LEU A 326 32.03 -22.29 17.72
N ARG A 327 32.63 -22.96 18.71
CA ARG A 327 31.97 -23.31 19.98
C ARG A 327 31.43 -22.11 20.76
N LYS A 328 32.08 -20.95 20.68
CA LYS A 328 31.71 -19.73 21.44
C LYS A 328 30.45 -19.04 20.92
N SER A 329 30.09 -19.27 19.65
CA SER A 329 28.93 -18.68 18.99
C SER A 329 27.81 -19.68 18.71
N SER A 330 27.96 -20.92 19.23
CA SER A 330 26.93 -21.95 19.17
C SER A 330 25.72 -21.51 20.00
N LEU A 331 24.57 -21.55 19.35
CA LEU A 331 23.26 -21.19 19.89
C LEU A 331 22.58 -22.42 20.47
N ARG A 332 21.80 -22.21 21.52
CA ARG A 332 20.96 -23.22 22.15
C ARG A 332 19.53 -22.71 22.30
N PRO A 333 18.55 -23.62 22.37
CA PRO A 333 17.21 -23.28 22.82
C PRO A 333 17.22 -22.42 24.09
N GLY A 334 16.41 -21.35 24.09
CA GLY A 334 16.33 -20.40 25.19
C GLY A 334 17.43 -19.32 25.23
N ASP A 335 18.46 -19.39 24.38
CA ASP A 335 19.40 -18.27 24.24
C ASP A 335 18.65 -17.04 23.67
N LEU A 336 18.87 -15.87 24.26
CA LEU A 336 18.37 -14.59 23.73
C LEU A 336 19.40 -14.06 22.73
N VAL A 337 18.98 -13.83 21.48
CA VAL A 337 19.83 -13.23 20.45
C VAL A 337 19.39 -11.81 20.14
N VAL A 338 20.36 -10.90 20.01
CA VAL A 338 20.13 -9.48 19.74
C VAL A 338 20.94 -9.04 18.52
N VAL A 339 20.29 -8.36 17.60
CA VAL A 339 20.92 -7.82 16.39
C VAL A 339 21.93 -6.75 16.77
N ARG A 340 23.14 -6.87 16.23
CA ARG A 340 24.24 -5.92 16.43
C ARG A 340 24.30 -4.82 15.36
N SER A 341 23.98 -5.18 14.12
CA SER A 341 24.18 -4.35 12.91
C SER A 341 22.93 -4.34 12.03
N GLY A 342 22.65 -3.21 11.37
CA GLY A 342 21.49 -3.05 10.48
C GLY A 342 20.24 -2.60 11.22
N ALA A 343 19.73 -3.43 12.14
CA ALA A 343 18.61 -3.09 13.03
C ALA A 343 18.96 -3.35 14.51
N PRO A 344 19.94 -2.61 15.08
CA PRO A 344 20.47 -2.91 16.41
C PRO A 344 19.40 -2.90 17.49
N GLY A 345 19.47 -3.84 18.43
CA GLY A 345 18.51 -3.97 19.53
C GLY A 345 17.26 -4.79 19.19
N THR A 346 17.07 -5.23 17.94
CA THR A 346 16.03 -6.22 17.61
C THR A 346 16.41 -7.57 18.20
N ALA A 347 15.50 -8.23 18.92
CA ALA A 347 15.80 -9.47 19.63
C ALA A 347 14.75 -10.57 19.44
N CYS A 348 15.18 -11.82 19.50
CA CYS A 348 14.32 -13.00 19.62
C CYS A 348 14.94 -14.05 20.55
N VAL A 349 14.12 -14.95 21.07
CA VAL A 349 14.58 -16.15 21.77
C VAL A 349 14.76 -17.28 20.74
N ILE A 350 15.81 -18.08 20.90
CA ILE A 350 16.03 -19.26 20.08
C ILE A 350 15.01 -20.35 20.46
N PRO A 351 14.20 -20.85 19.50
CA PRO A 351 13.13 -21.80 19.80
C PRO A 351 13.67 -23.22 20.07
N ASP A 352 12.85 -24.02 20.76
CA ASP A 352 13.19 -25.39 21.16
C ASP A 352 13.49 -26.32 19.97
N GLU A 353 12.93 -26.05 18.79
CA GLU A 353 13.22 -26.87 17.61
C GLU A 353 14.60 -26.62 17.02
N LEU A 354 15.28 -25.53 17.40
CA LEU A 354 16.60 -25.16 16.90
C LEU A 354 17.70 -25.64 17.86
N LEU A 355 17.90 -26.95 17.89
CA LEU A 355 18.80 -27.64 18.83
C LEU A 355 20.27 -27.28 18.64
N ASP A 356 20.77 -27.40 17.41
CA ASP A 356 22.15 -27.07 17.05
C ASP A 356 22.15 -25.97 15.99
N ALA A 357 22.64 -24.79 16.36
CA ALA A 357 22.78 -23.67 15.45
C ALA A 357 23.99 -22.83 15.78
N ASN A 358 24.39 -21.98 14.84
CA ASN A 358 25.41 -20.96 15.06
C ASN A 358 24.92 -19.64 14.45
N CYS A 359 25.64 -18.55 14.68
CA CYS A 359 25.25 -17.28 14.10
C CYS A 359 26.44 -16.41 13.73
N ALA A 360 26.22 -15.48 12.80
CA ALA A 360 27.13 -14.37 12.54
C ALA A 360 26.58 -13.08 13.10
N ASP A 361 27.47 -12.29 13.69
CA ASP A 361 27.22 -10.88 13.99
C ASP A 361 25.98 -10.61 14.88
N LEU A 362 25.61 -11.55 15.76
CA LEU A 362 24.56 -11.40 16.76
C LEU A 362 25.16 -11.38 18.16
N VAL A 363 24.60 -10.59 19.07
CA VAL A 363 24.90 -10.73 20.51
C VAL A 363 24.09 -11.91 21.03
N ILE A 364 24.74 -12.80 21.77
CA ILE A 364 24.12 -14.00 22.34
C ILE A 364 24.13 -13.84 23.85
N CYS A 365 22.96 -13.92 24.48
CA CYS A 365 22.79 -13.82 25.93
C CYS A 365 22.24 -15.15 26.46
N ARG A 366 23.06 -15.87 27.22
CA ARG A 366 22.63 -17.09 27.91
C ARG A 366 22.19 -16.74 29.31
N LEU A 367 20.89 -16.68 29.52
CA LEU A 367 20.30 -16.18 30.76
C LEU A 367 20.40 -17.19 31.91
N VAL A 368 20.37 -16.67 33.14
CA VAL A 368 20.21 -17.51 34.33
C VAL A 368 18.77 -18.05 34.41
N PRO A 369 18.52 -19.24 34.98
CA PRO A 369 17.18 -19.83 35.00
C PRO A 369 16.11 -18.99 35.72
N SER A 370 16.55 -18.10 36.61
CA SER A 370 15.67 -17.20 37.36
C SER A 370 15.29 -15.91 36.59
N VAL A 371 15.66 -15.81 35.30
CA VAL A 371 15.27 -14.73 34.39
C VAL A 371 14.65 -15.33 33.14
N LEU A 372 13.39 -14.99 32.86
CA LEU A 372 12.67 -15.53 31.70
C LEU A 372 13.15 -14.89 30.40
N ALA A 373 13.63 -15.70 29.45
CA ALA A 373 14.17 -15.24 28.18
C ALA A 373 13.15 -14.48 27.34
N ASP A 374 11.91 -14.95 27.25
CA ASP A 374 10.84 -14.29 26.49
C ASP A 374 10.49 -12.92 27.10
N LEU A 375 10.47 -12.82 28.43
CA LEU A 375 10.19 -11.55 29.09
C LEU A 375 11.31 -10.53 28.85
N LEU A 376 12.58 -10.96 28.96
CA LEU A 376 13.70 -10.08 28.64
C LEU A 376 13.72 -9.72 27.15
N CYS A 377 13.32 -10.65 26.26
CA CYS A 377 13.16 -10.38 24.84
C CYS A 377 12.12 -9.27 24.58
N HIS A 378 10.96 -9.34 25.24
CA HIS A 378 9.95 -8.29 25.21
C HIS A 378 10.48 -6.94 25.71
N PHE A 379 11.29 -6.95 26.77
CA PHE A 379 11.92 -5.73 27.28
C PHE A 379 12.88 -5.13 26.25
N VAL A 380 13.80 -5.93 25.70
CA VAL A 380 14.79 -5.48 24.72
C VAL A 380 14.12 -4.90 23.46
N ASN A 381 12.98 -5.46 23.04
CA ASN A 381 12.21 -4.95 21.90
C ASN A 381 11.32 -3.73 22.23
N SER A 382 11.17 -3.36 23.50
CA SER A 382 10.41 -2.18 23.92
C SER A 382 11.09 -0.87 23.52
N GLN A 383 10.33 0.20 23.37
CA GLN A 383 10.87 1.55 23.13
C GLN A 383 11.88 1.99 24.21
N HIS A 384 11.69 1.57 25.47
CA HIS A 384 12.57 1.96 26.57
C HIS A 384 13.96 1.35 26.41
N ALA A 385 14.07 0.06 26.13
CA ALA A 385 15.36 -0.58 25.89
C ALA A 385 16.00 -0.12 24.58
N LYS A 386 15.20 0.08 23.52
CA LYS A 386 15.70 0.63 22.25
C LYS A 386 16.31 2.02 22.42
N ALA A 387 15.73 2.87 23.28
CA ALA A 387 16.33 4.17 23.61
C ALA A 387 17.72 3.99 24.24
N GLN A 388 17.87 3.09 25.22
CA GLN A 388 19.19 2.79 25.80
C GLN A 388 20.19 2.25 24.76
N VAL A 389 19.72 1.41 23.83
CA VAL A 389 20.55 0.89 22.73
C VAL A 389 21.01 2.00 21.77
N LEU A 390 20.16 2.98 21.49
CA LEU A 390 20.47 4.13 20.63
C LEU A 390 21.39 5.13 21.34
N ASP A 391 21.16 5.41 22.62
CA ASP A 391 22.02 6.27 23.43
C ASP A 391 23.41 5.67 23.64
N ALA A 392 23.53 4.34 23.60
CA ALA A 392 24.83 3.67 23.59
C ALA A 392 25.58 3.78 22.24
N GLN A 393 24.99 4.36 21.19
CA GLN A 393 25.58 4.49 19.84
C GLN A 393 26.24 5.86 19.55
N VAL A 394 26.46 6.75 20.54
CA VAL A 394 27.03 8.08 20.28
C VAL A 394 28.54 8.04 19.95
N GLY A 395 28.90 8.28 18.69
CA GLY A 395 30.26 8.53 18.19
C GLY A 395 30.40 8.38 16.65
N VAL A 396 31.34 9.12 16.05
CA VAL A 396 31.27 9.67 14.67
C VAL A 396 31.42 8.68 13.48
N ALA A 397 31.76 7.39 13.65
CA ALA A 397 32.15 6.55 12.48
C ALA A 397 31.32 5.28 12.19
N GLN A 398 31.05 4.42 13.17
CA GLN A 398 30.27 3.17 13.04
C GLN A 398 30.05 2.60 14.46
N GLN A 399 28.91 2.83 15.12
CA GLN A 399 28.67 2.17 16.41
C GLN A 399 27.71 0.99 16.24
N HIS A 400 28.29 -0.22 16.29
CA HIS A 400 27.58 -1.48 16.42
C HIS A 400 27.14 -1.68 17.87
N PHE A 401 25.94 -2.22 18.11
CA PHE A 401 25.52 -2.61 19.46
C PHE A 401 26.36 -3.80 19.95
N ASN A 402 27.42 -3.50 20.70
CA ASN A 402 28.44 -4.47 21.06
C ASN A 402 28.14 -5.18 22.39
N ILE A 403 28.91 -6.24 22.70
CA ILE A 403 28.80 -6.99 23.96
C ILE A 403 28.91 -6.07 25.18
N GLY A 404 29.81 -5.08 25.12
CA GLY A 404 29.98 -4.11 26.19
C GLY A 404 28.70 -3.30 26.43
N SER A 405 28.03 -2.85 25.38
CA SER A 405 26.76 -2.12 25.47
C SER A 405 25.64 -3.02 25.99
N MET A 406 25.58 -4.28 25.55
CA MET A 406 24.61 -5.26 26.06
C MET A 406 24.82 -5.51 27.56
N ARG A 407 26.05 -5.71 28.02
CA ARG A 407 26.34 -5.94 29.45
C ARG A 407 25.84 -4.81 30.35
N LYS A 408 25.83 -3.59 29.82
CA LYS A 408 25.43 -2.36 30.52
C LYS A 408 23.97 -2.00 30.42
N LEU A 409 23.21 -2.71 29.59
CA LEU A 409 21.78 -2.46 29.42
C LEU A 409 21.09 -2.61 30.78
N VAL A 410 20.36 -1.58 31.19
CA VAL A 410 19.67 -1.55 32.48
C VAL A 410 18.28 -2.13 32.29
N VAL A 411 17.99 -3.22 33.00
CA VAL A 411 16.77 -4.01 32.86
C VAL A 411 15.98 -4.01 34.17
N PRO A 412 14.63 -3.91 34.13
CA PRO A 412 13.80 -4.06 35.31
C PRO A 412 13.72 -5.54 35.68
N LEU A 413 14.28 -5.90 36.83
CA LEU A 413 14.13 -7.21 37.43
C LEU A 413 12.96 -7.20 38.40
N MET A 414 12.09 -8.19 38.27
CA MET A 414 10.94 -8.41 39.14
C MET A 414 11.01 -9.81 39.78
N PRO A 415 10.28 -10.05 40.87
CA PRO A 415 10.13 -11.38 41.46
C PRO A 415 9.86 -12.44 40.40
N LEU A 416 10.46 -13.64 40.52
CA LEU A 416 10.34 -14.68 39.50
C LEU A 416 8.88 -15.09 39.25
N GLU A 417 8.05 -15.11 40.29
CA GLU A 417 6.62 -15.37 40.16
C GLU A 417 5.89 -14.26 39.40
N GLU A 418 6.28 -13.00 39.60
CA GLU A 418 5.72 -11.87 38.86
C GLU A 418 6.20 -11.88 37.39
N GLN A 419 7.44 -12.30 37.12
CA GLN A 419 7.92 -12.47 35.74
C GLN A 419 7.01 -13.42 34.95
N ARG A 420 6.61 -14.55 35.56
CA ARG A 420 5.72 -15.53 34.94
C ARG A 420 4.33 -14.97 34.71
N GLU A 421 3.77 -14.27 35.70
CA GLU A 421 2.48 -13.60 35.57
C GLU A 421 2.50 -12.54 34.46
N LEU A 422 3.50 -11.67 34.46
CA LEU A 422 3.64 -10.60 33.49
C LEU A 422 3.79 -11.17 32.08
N LEU A 423 4.62 -12.21 31.91
CA LEU A 423 4.77 -12.90 30.64
C LEU A 423 3.42 -13.45 30.16
N GLY A 424 2.64 -14.10 31.03
CA GLY A 424 1.30 -14.59 30.69
C GLY A 424 0.36 -13.47 30.20
N ARG A 425 0.36 -12.31 30.87
CA ARG A 425 -0.47 -11.15 30.48
C ARG A 425 -0.01 -10.52 29.16
N ILE A 426 1.29 -10.42 28.92
CA ILE A 426 1.84 -9.96 27.63
C ILE A 426 1.44 -10.94 26.52
N SER A 427 1.63 -12.24 26.73
CA SER A 427 1.27 -13.27 25.76
C SER A 427 -0.21 -13.23 25.40
N ALA A 428 -1.12 -13.08 26.38
CA ALA A 428 -2.55 -12.95 26.13
C ALA A 428 -2.90 -11.69 25.32
N SER A 429 -2.26 -10.56 25.66
CA SER A 429 -2.44 -9.30 24.93
C SER A 429 -1.94 -9.40 23.48
N PHE A 430 -0.80 -10.05 23.28
CA PHE A 430 -0.20 -10.23 21.96
C PHE A 430 -0.94 -11.26 21.11
N ALA A 431 -1.54 -12.28 21.71
CA ALA A 431 -2.46 -13.19 21.02
C ALA A 431 -3.69 -12.45 20.50
N THR A 432 -4.21 -11.50 21.28
CA THR A 432 -5.31 -10.62 20.86
C THR A 432 -4.90 -9.73 19.69
N LEU A 433 -3.72 -9.11 19.75
CA LEU A 433 -3.16 -8.34 18.62
C LEU A 433 -3.02 -9.19 17.35
N ALA A 434 -2.50 -10.41 17.46
CA ALA A 434 -2.35 -11.31 16.31
C ALA A 434 -3.72 -11.68 15.69
N SER A 435 -4.76 -11.86 16.52
CA SER A 435 -6.12 -12.08 16.04
C SER A 435 -6.67 -10.85 15.29
N MET A 436 -6.40 -9.64 15.78
CA MET A 436 -6.77 -8.39 15.09
C MET A 436 -6.05 -8.24 13.74
N GLU A 437 -4.76 -8.56 13.67
CA GLU A 437 -3.98 -8.56 12.43
C GLU A 437 -4.54 -9.56 11.40
N ALA A 438 -4.89 -10.77 11.83
CA ALA A 438 -5.52 -11.76 10.95
C ALA A 438 -6.90 -11.32 10.45
N ALA A 439 -7.73 -10.73 11.32
CA ALA A 439 -9.04 -10.20 10.95
C ALA A 439 -8.93 -9.03 9.95
N LEU A 440 -7.92 -8.16 10.12
CA LEU A 440 -7.60 -7.08 9.20
C LEU A 440 -7.28 -7.61 7.79
N GLU A 441 -6.38 -8.60 7.68
CA GLU A 441 -6.01 -9.18 6.40
C GLU A 441 -7.20 -9.88 5.72
N ALA A 442 -8.04 -10.59 6.48
CA ALA A 442 -9.28 -11.16 5.96
C ALA A 442 -10.28 -10.09 5.47
N ALA A 443 -10.40 -8.96 6.19
CA ALA A 443 -11.24 -7.84 5.77
C ALA A 443 -10.72 -7.17 4.49
N ARG A 444 -9.40 -6.98 4.37
CA ARG A 444 -8.75 -6.48 3.15
C ARG A 444 -8.99 -7.40 1.95
N GLY A 445 -8.83 -8.71 2.12
CA GLY A 445 -9.12 -9.70 1.09
C GLY A 445 -10.56 -9.62 0.58
N ARG A 446 -11.54 -9.49 1.48
CA ARG A 446 -12.96 -9.29 1.13
C ARG A 446 -13.21 -7.98 0.39
N CYS A 447 -12.61 -6.88 0.84
CA CYS A 447 -12.75 -5.58 0.18
C CYS A 447 -12.13 -5.54 -1.22
N ALA A 448 -11.08 -6.33 -1.48
CA ALA A 448 -10.44 -6.40 -2.78
C ALA A 448 -11.36 -6.96 -3.89
N VAL A 449 -12.29 -7.86 -3.52
CA VAL A 449 -13.21 -8.50 -4.48
C VAL A 449 -14.62 -7.89 -4.49
N LEU A 450 -14.91 -7.00 -3.53
CA LEU A 450 -16.26 -6.44 -3.32
C LEU A 450 -16.75 -5.65 -4.54
N ASP A 451 -15.92 -4.77 -5.10
CA ASP A 451 -16.30 -3.92 -6.24
C ASP A 451 -16.65 -4.77 -7.48
N THR A 452 -15.85 -5.82 -7.72
CA THR A 452 -16.07 -6.81 -8.78
C THR A 452 -17.39 -7.56 -8.58
N SER A 453 -17.71 -7.95 -7.35
CA SER A 453 -18.97 -8.62 -6.99
C SER A 453 -20.18 -7.71 -7.17
N VAL A 454 -20.07 -6.43 -6.77
CA VAL A 454 -21.12 -5.41 -6.96
C VAL A 454 -21.44 -5.25 -8.45
N LEU A 455 -20.42 -5.09 -9.30
CA LEU A 455 -20.62 -4.98 -10.75
C LEU A 455 -21.23 -6.27 -11.34
N ALA A 456 -20.79 -7.44 -10.88
CA ALA A 456 -21.34 -8.71 -11.35
C ALA A 456 -22.83 -8.86 -11.00
N ARG A 457 -23.24 -8.47 -9.78
CA ARG A 457 -24.66 -8.47 -9.35
C ARG A 457 -25.48 -7.41 -10.09
N ALA A 458 -24.89 -6.23 -10.35
CA ALA A 458 -25.54 -5.15 -11.09
C ALA A 458 -26.03 -5.62 -12.45
N PHE A 459 -25.16 -6.25 -13.25
CA PHE A 459 -25.48 -6.68 -14.62
C PHE A 459 -26.17 -8.04 -14.72
N ARG A 460 -26.48 -8.67 -13.58
CA ARG A 460 -27.47 -9.75 -13.48
C ARG A 460 -28.85 -9.27 -13.00
N GLY A 461 -28.99 -7.99 -12.65
CA GLY A 461 -30.22 -7.41 -12.11
C GLY A 461 -30.51 -7.79 -10.65
N GLU A 462 -29.47 -8.14 -9.90
CA GLU A 462 -29.55 -8.59 -8.49
C GLU A 462 -29.16 -7.49 -7.49
N LEU A 463 -28.87 -6.27 -7.97
CA LEU A 463 -28.35 -5.17 -7.17
C LEU A 463 -29.43 -4.23 -6.63
N VAL A 464 -30.49 -4.01 -7.41
CA VAL A 464 -31.62 -3.13 -7.06
C VAL A 464 -32.93 -3.87 -7.30
N PRO A 465 -34.00 -3.54 -6.56
CA PRO A 465 -35.32 -4.11 -6.82
C PRO A 465 -35.85 -3.68 -8.19
N GLN A 466 -36.56 -4.61 -8.85
CA GLN A 466 -37.28 -4.38 -10.11
C GLN A 466 -38.56 -3.58 -9.81
N ASP A 467 -38.89 -2.59 -10.65
CA ASP A 467 -40.16 -1.85 -10.57
C ASP A 467 -41.04 -2.23 -11.77
N PRO A 468 -42.18 -2.92 -11.57
CA PRO A 468 -43.10 -3.27 -12.66
C PRO A 468 -43.68 -2.08 -13.44
N LYS A 469 -43.60 -0.87 -12.89
CA LYS A 469 -44.06 0.37 -13.55
C LYS A 469 -43.02 0.96 -14.49
N ASP A 470 -41.77 0.50 -14.43
CA ASP A 470 -40.76 0.98 -15.35
C ASP A 470 -41.06 0.51 -16.77
N GLU A 471 -40.84 1.40 -17.73
CA GLU A 471 -40.94 1.06 -19.14
C GLU A 471 -39.93 -0.06 -19.48
N PRO A 472 -40.39 -1.22 -19.97
CA PRO A 472 -39.48 -2.33 -20.28
C PRO A 472 -38.43 -1.94 -21.31
N ALA A 473 -37.23 -2.51 -21.19
CA ALA A 473 -36.13 -2.28 -22.14
C ALA A 473 -36.53 -2.61 -23.59
N SER A 474 -37.46 -3.55 -23.80
CA SER A 474 -37.98 -3.89 -25.12
C SER A 474 -38.66 -2.70 -25.82
N VAL A 475 -39.32 -1.80 -25.09
CA VAL A 475 -39.98 -0.61 -25.65
C VAL A 475 -38.93 0.42 -26.08
N LEU A 476 -37.89 0.65 -25.26
CA LEU A 476 -36.74 1.46 -25.64
C LEU A 476 -36.09 0.91 -26.92
N LEU A 477 -35.83 -0.39 -26.98
CA LEU A 477 -35.27 -1.04 -28.17
C LEU A 477 -36.18 -0.91 -29.41
N GLN A 478 -37.51 -0.94 -29.24
CA GLN A 478 -38.45 -0.69 -30.33
C GLN A 478 -38.35 0.75 -30.85
N ARG A 479 -38.24 1.75 -29.98
CA ARG A 479 -38.02 3.15 -30.39
C ARG A 479 -36.71 3.32 -31.15
N ILE A 480 -35.65 2.68 -30.67
CA ILE A 480 -34.34 2.68 -31.35
C ILE A 480 -34.48 2.10 -32.76
N ARG A 481 -35.14 0.94 -32.90
CA ARG A 481 -35.39 0.29 -34.20
C ARG A 481 -36.27 1.12 -35.14
N ALA A 482 -37.30 1.78 -34.61
CA ALA A 482 -38.20 2.63 -35.40
C ALA A 482 -37.50 3.87 -35.97
N THR A 483 -36.53 4.41 -35.22
CA THR A 483 -35.70 5.54 -35.67
C THR A 483 -34.70 5.10 -36.75
N HIS A 484 -34.33 3.82 -36.80
CA HIS A 484 -33.44 3.19 -37.79
C HIS A 484 -34.14 2.66 -39.06
N GLY A 485 -35.28 3.23 -39.47
CA GLY A 485 -36.05 2.79 -40.64
C GLY A 485 -35.20 2.46 -41.89
N SER A 486 -35.20 1.17 -42.26
CA SER A 486 -34.85 0.63 -43.58
C SER A 486 -33.53 1.06 -44.27
N ASP A 487 -32.38 1.03 -43.59
CA ASP A 487 -31.09 0.99 -44.33
C ASP A 487 -29.94 0.39 -43.49
N VAL A 488 -29.99 -0.93 -43.23
CA VAL A 488 -28.75 -1.68 -42.97
C VAL A 488 -28.10 -1.98 -44.31
N ARG A 489 -27.49 -0.96 -44.94
CA ARG A 489 -26.47 -1.20 -45.96
C ARG A 489 -25.22 -1.70 -45.25
N VAL A 490 -25.13 -3.02 -45.10
CA VAL A 490 -23.81 -3.66 -45.13
C VAL A 490 -23.15 -3.22 -46.43
N PRO A 491 -21.93 -2.66 -46.43
CA PRO A 491 -21.23 -2.34 -47.67
C PRO A 491 -21.01 -3.66 -48.44
N VAL A 492 -21.88 -3.94 -49.41
CA VAL A 492 -21.66 -4.99 -50.40
C VAL A 492 -20.51 -4.49 -51.27
N GLY A 493 -19.36 -5.18 -51.16
CA GLY A 493 -18.27 -4.99 -52.09
C GLY A 493 -18.79 -5.14 -53.52
N ARG A 494 -18.38 -4.20 -54.40
CA ARG A 494 -18.73 -4.14 -55.82
C ARG A 494 -18.88 -5.55 -56.44
N GLN A 495 -20.11 -5.91 -56.81
CA GLN A 495 -20.37 -7.03 -57.70
C GLN A 495 -19.70 -6.77 -59.05
N ARG A 496 -18.83 -7.69 -59.48
CA ARG A 496 -18.47 -7.84 -60.89
C ARG A 496 -19.67 -8.40 -61.64
N ARG A 497 -19.93 -7.86 -62.84
CA ARG A 497 -21.03 -8.22 -63.74
C ARG A 497 -21.03 -9.70 -64.10
N HIS A 498 -22.24 -10.24 -64.18
CA HIS A 498 -22.67 -11.53 -64.74
C HIS A 498 -21.88 -12.02 -65.97
N VAL A 499 -21.62 -13.34 -66.01
CA VAL A 499 -22.01 -14.22 -67.13
C VAL A 499 -22.45 -15.58 -66.54
N ASP A 500 -23.55 -16.10 -67.08
CA ASP A 500 -24.26 -17.36 -66.77
C ASP A 500 -23.39 -18.63 -66.70
N ALA A 501 -23.78 -19.55 -65.83
CA ALA A 501 -24.28 -20.88 -66.23
C ALA A 501 -24.82 -21.66 -65.03
N SER A 502 -26.04 -22.18 -65.20
CA SER A 502 -26.73 -23.25 -64.47
C SER A 502 -25.84 -24.29 -63.77
N ILE A 503 -26.27 -24.82 -62.62
CA ILE A 503 -26.34 -26.28 -62.33
C ILE A 503 -27.27 -26.50 -61.11
N GLY A 504 -28.00 -27.62 -61.20
CA GLY A 504 -29.03 -28.12 -60.30
C GLY A 504 -28.61 -28.49 -58.88
N GLU A 505 -29.65 -28.78 -58.10
CA GLU A 505 -29.68 -29.33 -56.75
C GLU A 505 -28.89 -30.64 -56.61
N ALA A 506 -28.16 -30.81 -55.50
CA ALA A 506 -27.89 -32.10 -54.87
C ALA A 506 -27.47 -31.90 -53.40
N GLU A 507 -28.26 -32.48 -52.48
CA GLU A 507 -27.86 -32.81 -51.11
C GLU A 507 -26.81 -33.95 -51.13
N VAL A 508 -25.78 -33.91 -50.28
CA VAL A 508 -25.17 -35.10 -49.62
C VAL A 508 -24.42 -34.66 -48.34
N GLU A 509 -24.52 -35.54 -47.34
CA GLU A 509 -24.04 -35.55 -45.96
C GLU A 509 -22.50 -35.56 -45.74
N MET A 510 -22.18 -35.52 -44.44
CA MET A 510 -20.91 -35.46 -43.70
C MET A 510 -19.81 -36.46 -44.10
N GLU A 511 -18.53 -36.09 -43.95
CA GLU A 511 -17.55 -36.67 -42.99
C GLU A 511 -16.07 -36.27 -43.27
N SER A 512 -15.33 -36.20 -42.15
CA SER A 512 -13.88 -36.41 -41.90
C SER A 512 -12.76 -35.94 -42.85
N ASP A 513 -11.77 -35.32 -42.22
CA ASP A 513 -10.32 -35.37 -42.46
C ASP A 513 -9.83 -35.52 -43.91
N ASP A 514 -9.20 -34.47 -44.44
CA ASP A 514 -7.94 -34.66 -45.16
C ASP A 514 -7.05 -33.42 -45.23
N VAL A 515 -5.77 -33.68 -45.03
CA VAL A 515 -4.65 -32.76 -45.12
C VAL A 515 -4.39 -32.42 -46.60
N ILE A 516 -4.51 -31.15 -46.97
CA ILE A 516 -4.05 -30.68 -48.30
C ILE A 516 -2.74 -29.91 -48.16
N LYS A 517 -1.65 -30.57 -48.57
CA LYS A 517 -0.45 -29.93 -49.09
C LYS A 517 -0.79 -29.32 -50.46
N LEU A 518 -0.40 -28.07 -50.71
CA LEU A 518 -0.39 -27.49 -52.04
C LEU A 518 0.86 -26.61 -52.21
N ASN A 519 1.86 -27.18 -52.90
CA ASN A 519 2.76 -26.44 -53.78
C ASN A 519 1.96 -26.03 -55.02
N VAL A 520 2.03 -24.78 -55.48
CA VAL A 520 2.11 -24.44 -56.91
C VAL A 520 2.86 -23.13 -57.09
N ASP A 521 3.67 -23.14 -58.13
CA ASP A 521 4.64 -22.20 -58.66
C ASP A 521 4.12 -20.82 -59.08
N LEU A 522 5.09 -19.92 -59.20
CA LEU A 522 5.03 -18.54 -59.66
C LEU A 522 4.92 -18.48 -61.20
N GLU A 523 3.99 -17.70 -61.72
CA GLU A 523 4.19 -16.96 -62.98
C GLU A 523 3.62 -15.54 -62.89
N GLU A 524 4.37 -14.61 -63.47
CA GLU A 524 4.34 -13.17 -63.28
C GLU A 524 3.30 -12.45 -64.15
N GLY A 525 2.79 -11.32 -63.67
CA GLY A 525 1.84 -10.48 -64.41
C GLY A 525 1.58 -9.11 -63.79
N GLY A 526 2.65 -8.31 -63.71
CA GLY A 526 2.71 -6.84 -63.60
C GLY A 526 1.51 -6.03 -63.11
N GLY A 527 1.63 -5.50 -61.89
CA GLY A 527 0.81 -4.38 -61.41
C GLY A 527 0.96 -4.06 -59.93
N ASP A 528 2.17 -4.10 -59.37
CA ASP A 528 2.35 -4.01 -57.92
C ASP A 528 3.65 -3.28 -57.50
N ASP A 529 3.97 -2.14 -58.12
CA ASP A 529 5.27 -1.46 -57.91
C ASP A 529 5.45 -0.81 -56.51
N TRP A 530 4.40 -0.75 -55.66
CA TRP A 530 4.52 -0.31 -54.26
C TRP A 530 4.48 -1.47 -53.27
N LEU A 531 3.58 -2.44 -53.47
CA LEU A 531 3.49 -3.66 -52.67
C LEU A 531 4.73 -4.55 -52.88
N HIS A 532 5.29 -4.63 -54.08
CA HIS A 532 6.51 -5.38 -54.39
C HIS A 532 7.76 -4.73 -53.78
N ARG A 533 7.85 -3.40 -53.71
CA ARG A 533 8.93 -2.69 -52.98
C ARG A 533 8.80 -2.82 -51.46
N SER A 534 7.56 -2.86 -50.93
CA SER A 534 7.32 -3.10 -49.49
C SER A 534 7.56 -4.57 -49.10
N ARG A 535 7.20 -5.52 -49.98
CA ARG A 535 7.48 -6.96 -49.82
C ARG A 535 8.95 -7.26 -50.04
N GLN A 536 9.65 -6.62 -50.98
CA GLN A 536 11.11 -6.73 -51.09
C GLN A 536 11.81 -6.11 -49.88
N ARG A 537 11.35 -4.97 -49.34
CA ARG A 537 11.91 -4.42 -48.09
C ARG A 537 11.65 -5.31 -46.87
N ARG A 538 10.47 -5.94 -46.78
CA ARG A 538 10.12 -6.88 -45.70
C ARG A 538 10.75 -8.27 -45.86
N SER A 539 10.90 -8.75 -47.09
CA SER A 539 11.60 -10.00 -47.44
C SER A 539 13.10 -9.83 -47.27
N LYS A 540 13.66 -8.67 -47.62
CA LYS A 540 15.07 -8.33 -47.38
C LYS A 540 15.34 -8.15 -45.88
N ALA A 541 14.48 -7.45 -45.13
CA ALA A 541 14.60 -7.34 -43.67
C ALA A 541 14.32 -8.66 -42.90
N ALA A 542 13.53 -9.58 -43.45
CA ALA A 542 13.32 -10.92 -42.89
C ALA A 542 14.41 -11.92 -43.32
N ALA A 543 15.07 -11.72 -44.47
CA ALA A 543 16.20 -12.52 -44.93
C ALA A 543 17.55 -12.02 -44.38
N GLU A 544 17.62 -10.77 -43.91
CA GLU A 544 18.81 -10.15 -43.26
C GLU A 544 18.70 -10.14 -41.72
N ALA A 545 17.60 -10.63 -41.12
CA ALA A 545 17.48 -10.73 -39.67
C ALA A 545 18.45 -11.78 -39.12
N VAL A 546 19.53 -11.30 -38.50
CA VAL A 546 20.54 -12.09 -37.82
C VAL A 546 19.89 -12.82 -36.63
N PRO A 547 19.86 -14.16 -36.58
CA PRO A 547 19.28 -14.90 -35.46
C PRO A 547 19.85 -14.41 -34.12
N LEU A 548 19.03 -14.31 -33.07
CA LEU A 548 19.48 -13.83 -31.76
C LEU A 548 20.68 -14.65 -31.22
N ASP A 549 20.73 -15.93 -31.59
CA ASP A 549 21.84 -16.85 -31.26
C ASP A 549 23.15 -16.60 -32.00
N SER A 550 23.13 -15.81 -33.07
CA SER A 550 24.33 -15.37 -33.78
C SER A 550 24.91 -14.05 -33.27
N MET A 551 24.23 -13.39 -32.32
CA MET A 551 24.84 -12.32 -31.54
C MET A 551 25.77 -12.92 -30.48
N ASP A 552 26.97 -12.37 -30.32
CA ASP A 552 27.79 -12.66 -29.15
C ASP A 552 27.05 -12.31 -27.84
N ASP A 553 27.43 -12.97 -26.75
CA ASP A 553 26.76 -12.82 -25.46
C ASP A 553 26.82 -11.37 -24.94
N GLU A 554 27.91 -10.65 -25.22
CA GLU A 554 28.13 -9.27 -24.77
C GLU A 554 27.12 -8.30 -25.40
N ARG A 555 26.93 -8.35 -26.72
CA ARG A 555 25.92 -7.54 -27.44
C ARG A 555 24.51 -7.91 -27.05
N ARG A 556 24.27 -9.21 -26.83
CA ARG A 556 22.95 -9.72 -26.40
C ARG A 556 22.59 -9.21 -25.00
N HIS A 557 23.53 -9.27 -24.06
CA HIS A 557 23.33 -8.74 -22.70
C HIS A 557 23.16 -7.22 -22.72
N ALA A 558 23.91 -6.50 -23.54
CA ALA A 558 23.77 -5.05 -23.69
C ALA A 558 22.37 -4.65 -24.21
N ALA A 559 21.83 -5.38 -25.19
CA ALA A 559 20.48 -5.14 -25.71
C ALA A 559 19.39 -5.44 -24.67
N VAL A 560 19.53 -6.55 -23.93
CA VAL A 560 18.63 -6.89 -22.81
C VAL A 560 18.68 -5.83 -21.71
N PHE A 561 19.89 -5.39 -21.33
CA PHE A 561 20.11 -4.35 -20.34
C PHE A 561 19.46 -3.04 -20.78
N ALA A 562 19.70 -2.59 -22.00
CA ALA A 562 19.13 -1.35 -22.53
C ALA A 562 17.59 -1.36 -22.55
N ALA A 563 16.97 -2.52 -22.80
CA ALA A 563 15.52 -2.66 -22.79
C ALA A 563 14.90 -2.56 -21.38
N LEU A 564 15.65 -2.93 -20.35
CA LEU A 564 15.17 -3.03 -18.97
C LEU A 564 15.73 -1.93 -18.04
N TRP A 565 16.81 -1.25 -18.43
CA TRP A 565 17.38 -0.13 -17.68
C TRP A 565 16.35 0.98 -17.50
N THR A 566 16.30 1.59 -16.31
CA THR A 566 15.29 2.58 -15.86
C THR A 566 13.86 2.07 -15.67
N ARG A 567 13.55 0.80 -15.98
CA ARG A 567 12.20 0.22 -15.79
C ARG A 567 11.98 -0.38 -14.40
N GLY A 568 13.05 -0.50 -13.63
CA GLY A 568 13.07 -1.10 -12.31
C GLY A 568 12.75 -2.59 -12.29
N GLN A 569 11.94 -3.01 -11.31
CA GLN A 569 11.57 -4.42 -11.16
C GLN A 569 10.45 -4.74 -12.15
N VAL A 570 10.74 -5.57 -13.14
CA VAL A 570 9.81 -5.92 -14.22
C VAL A 570 9.40 -7.39 -14.08
N GLU A 571 8.11 -7.67 -14.26
CA GLU A 571 7.60 -9.04 -14.33
C GLU A 571 8.21 -9.79 -15.52
N LYS A 572 8.51 -11.08 -15.37
CA LYS A 572 9.26 -11.91 -16.32
C LYS A 572 8.67 -11.85 -17.73
N ASP A 573 7.36 -12.02 -17.88
CA ASP A 573 6.69 -12.01 -19.19
C ASP A 573 6.64 -10.59 -19.77
N ALA A 574 6.49 -9.57 -18.92
CA ALA A 574 6.60 -8.17 -19.32
C ALA A 574 8.03 -7.82 -19.80
N ALA A 575 9.06 -8.35 -19.15
CA ALA A 575 10.45 -8.16 -19.54
C ALA A 575 10.73 -8.82 -20.90
N VAL A 576 10.22 -10.03 -21.14
CA VAL A 576 10.31 -10.70 -22.45
C VAL A 576 9.67 -9.85 -23.55
N ARG A 577 8.52 -9.22 -23.29
CA ARG A 577 7.88 -8.30 -24.25
C ARG A 577 8.73 -7.07 -24.54
N LEU A 578 9.29 -6.43 -23.51
CA LEU A 578 10.10 -5.21 -23.66
C LEU A 578 11.40 -5.47 -24.40
N VAL A 579 12.09 -6.56 -24.07
CA VAL A 579 13.32 -6.98 -24.76
C VAL A 579 13.02 -7.35 -26.21
N ALA A 580 11.94 -8.11 -26.47
CA ALA A 580 11.53 -8.45 -27.83
C ALA A 580 11.16 -7.22 -28.67
N LEU A 581 10.53 -6.20 -28.08
CA LEU A 581 10.24 -4.93 -28.73
C LEU A 581 11.54 -4.20 -29.08
N ARG A 582 12.45 -4.08 -28.13
CA ARG A 582 13.72 -3.38 -28.34
C ARG A 582 14.58 -4.03 -29.41
N LEU A 583 14.70 -5.35 -29.39
CA LEU A 583 15.44 -6.12 -30.39
C LEU A 583 14.83 -5.98 -31.80
N ARG A 584 13.52 -5.71 -31.92
CA ARG A 584 12.89 -5.41 -33.20
C ARG A 584 13.22 -3.99 -33.68
N ASP A 585 13.16 -3.02 -32.77
CA ASP A 585 13.50 -1.63 -33.08
C ASP A 585 14.96 -1.52 -33.54
N ASP A 586 15.85 -2.31 -32.93
CA ASP A 586 17.27 -2.39 -33.28
C ASP A 586 17.54 -3.33 -34.50
N GLY A 587 16.50 -3.94 -35.09
CA GLY A 587 16.60 -4.75 -36.31
C GLY A 587 17.17 -6.17 -36.12
N HIS A 588 17.34 -6.63 -34.88
CA HIS A 588 17.88 -7.96 -34.56
C HIS A 588 16.86 -9.09 -34.65
N VAL A 589 15.56 -8.78 -34.63
CA VAL A 589 14.49 -9.78 -34.68
C VAL A 589 13.41 -9.34 -35.65
N ALA A 590 12.95 -10.25 -36.51
CA ALA A 590 11.85 -9.99 -37.43
C ALA A 590 10.53 -9.69 -36.69
N PHE A 591 9.63 -8.93 -37.33
CA PHE A 591 8.29 -8.62 -36.81
C PHE A 591 7.38 -9.86 -36.76
N GLN A 592 7.60 -10.75 -35.79
CA GLN A 592 6.80 -11.95 -35.54
C GLN A 592 5.86 -11.75 -34.34
N ARG A 593 4.84 -12.61 -34.19
CA ARG A 593 3.96 -12.57 -33.02
C ARG A 593 4.66 -13.20 -31.81
N LEU A 594 4.74 -12.48 -30.70
CA LEU A 594 5.32 -13.02 -29.45
C LEU A 594 4.25 -13.85 -28.72
N ARG A 595 4.28 -15.17 -28.88
CA ARG A 595 3.42 -16.12 -28.16
C ARG A 595 4.22 -16.74 -27.01
N ALA A 596 3.61 -16.95 -25.85
CA ALA A 596 4.31 -17.49 -24.67
C ALA A 596 4.90 -18.89 -24.89
N ASP A 597 4.30 -19.67 -25.78
CA ASP A 597 4.74 -20.99 -26.26
C ASP A 597 5.59 -20.94 -27.55
N GLY A 598 5.88 -19.75 -28.05
CA GLY A 598 6.56 -19.54 -29.33
C GLY A 598 8.09 -19.54 -29.22
N PRO A 599 8.81 -19.88 -30.31
CA PRO A 599 10.28 -19.97 -30.31
C PRO A 599 10.95 -18.63 -29.96
N LEU A 600 10.44 -17.50 -30.47
CA LEU A 600 10.97 -16.18 -30.13
C LEU A 600 10.83 -15.84 -28.64
N TYR A 601 9.76 -16.30 -27.99
CA TYR A 601 9.59 -16.09 -26.56
C TYR A 601 10.63 -16.88 -25.76
N ALA A 602 10.85 -18.14 -26.15
CA ALA A 602 11.89 -18.98 -25.55
C ALA A 602 13.30 -18.39 -25.77
N GLU A 603 13.60 -17.87 -26.97
CA GLU A 603 14.89 -17.23 -27.28
C GLU A 603 15.14 -15.96 -26.46
N VAL A 604 14.16 -15.04 -26.42
CA VAL A 604 14.28 -13.79 -25.65
C VAL A 604 14.35 -14.10 -24.16
N LEU A 605 13.58 -15.09 -23.71
CA LEU A 605 13.66 -15.55 -22.33
C LEU A 605 15.04 -16.13 -22.02
N SER A 606 15.60 -16.96 -22.89
CA SER A 606 16.96 -17.49 -22.76
C SER A 606 18.01 -16.36 -22.68
N ALA A 607 17.86 -15.30 -23.48
CA ALA A 607 18.74 -14.13 -23.43
C ALA A 607 18.65 -13.38 -22.08
N ILE A 608 17.44 -13.22 -21.53
CA ILE A 608 17.23 -12.65 -20.19
C ILE A 608 17.87 -13.55 -19.13
N GLU A 609 17.70 -14.87 -19.22
CA GLU A 609 18.28 -15.81 -18.26
C GLU A 609 19.81 -15.88 -18.35
N SER A 610 20.37 -15.71 -19.55
CA SER A 610 21.82 -15.56 -19.78
C SER A 610 22.34 -14.26 -19.16
N ALA A 611 21.65 -13.14 -19.34
CA ALA A 611 22.02 -11.85 -18.74
C ALA A 611 21.94 -11.88 -17.19
N VAL A 612 21.01 -12.65 -16.61
CA VAL A 612 20.96 -12.91 -15.16
C VAL A 612 22.20 -13.69 -14.70
N LYS A 613 22.61 -14.73 -15.44
CA LYS A 613 23.82 -15.51 -15.11
C LYS A 613 25.10 -14.68 -15.21
N ALA A 614 25.14 -13.74 -16.15
CA ALA A 614 26.27 -12.82 -16.35
C ALA A 614 26.32 -11.67 -15.33
N GLY A 615 25.33 -11.52 -14.46
CA GLY A 615 25.27 -10.45 -13.46
C GLY A 615 24.84 -9.08 -14.01
N VAL A 616 24.35 -9.05 -15.26
CA VAL A 616 23.81 -7.84 -15.90
C VAL A 616 22.37 -7.58 -15.43
N LEU A 617 21.65 -8.64 -15.04
CA LEU A 617 20.34 -8.58 -14.40
C LEU A 617 20.35 -9.35 -13.07
N ASP A 618 19.50 -8.97 -12.11
CA ASP A 618 19.17 -9.79 -10.94
C ASP A 618 17.70 -10.25 -10.94
N ARG A 619 17.40 -11.15 -10.00
CA ARG A 619 16.04 -11.63 -9.69
C ARG A 619 15.68 -11.23 -8.26
N PRO A 620 15.12 -10.02 -8.06
CA PRO A 620 14.82 -9.54 -6.71
C PRO A 620 13.77 -10.40 -6.00
N ARG A 621 12.82 -11.00 -6.75
CA ARG A 621 11.82 -11.97 -6.27
C ARG A 621 11.43 -12.95 -7.38
N ARG A 622 10.76 -14.05 -7.03
CA ARG A 622 10.26 -15.04 -8.01
C ARG A 622 9.32 -14.35 -9.01
N GLY A 623 9.63 -14.45 -10.30
CA GLY A 623 8.85 -13.84 -11.38
C GLY A 623 9.23 -12.38 -11.71
N LEU A 624 10.21 -11.78 -11.04
CA LEU A 624 10.71 -10.44 -11.36
C LEU A 624 12.17 -10.48 -11.85
N VAL A 625 12.50 -9.58 -12.76
CA VAL A 625 13.87 -9.31 -13.24
C VAL A 625 14.15 -7.80 -13.18
N ARG A 626 15.39 -7.42 -12.93
CA ARG A 626 15.82 -6.02 -12.88
C ARG A 626 17.24 -5.87 -13.40
N ALA A 627 17.51 -4.77 -14.12
CA ALA A 627 18.83 -4.46 -14.65
C ALA A 627 19.78 -3.93 -13.58
N ILE A 628 21.04 -4.39 -13.58
CA ILE A 628 22.05 -4.00 -12.60
C ILE A 628 23.11 -3.11 -13.25
N LYS A 629 23.38 -1.94 -12.66
CA LYS A 629 24.43 -1.04 -13.12
C LYS A 629 25.33 -0.63 -11.97
N ASP A 630 26.64 -0.56 -12.23
CA ASP A 630 27.57 0.02 -11.28
C ASP A 630 27.24 1.50 -11.04
N ALA A 631 27.26 1.92 -9.77
CA ALA A 631 27.05 3.32 -9.39
C ALA A 631 28.01 4.29 -10.08
N GLN A 632 29.25 3.87 -10.39
CA GLN A 632 30.23 4.68 -11.13
C GLN A 632 29.88 4.86 -12.60
N ALA A 633 29.08 3.96 -13.18
CA ALA A 633 28.63 4.04 -14.57
C ALA A 633 27.34 4.87 -14.73
N MET A 634 26.75 5.35 -13.64
CA MET A 634 25.55 6.19 -13.69
C MET A 634 25.85 7.60 -14.20
N THR A 635 24.97 8.09 -15.07
CA THR A 635 25.04 9.44 -15.61
C THR A 635 24.46 10.46 -14.62
N SER A 636 24.71 11.75 -14.86
CA SER A 636 24.11 12.83 -14.05
C SER A 636 22.57 12.84 -14.12
N ASP A 637 22.00 12.47 -15.27
CA ASP A 637 20.55 12.36 -15.43
C ASP A 637 19.97 11.13 -14.73
N ASP A 638 20.70 10.00 -14.70
CA ASP A 638 20.29 8.83 -13.93
C ASP A 638 20.17 9.18 -12.43
N TRP A 639 21.16 9.90 -11.88
CA TRP A 639 21.14 10.34 -10.48
C TRP A 639 20.06 11.39 -10.19
N ARG A 640 19.78 12.29 -11.14
CA ARG A 640 18.68 13.26 -11.03
C ARG A 640 17.33 12.56 -11.02
N HIS A 641 17.13 11.58 -11.90
CA HIS A 641 15.91 10.78 -11.92
C HIS A 641 15.69 10.06 -10.59
N ALA A 642 16.73 9.40 -10.06
CA ALA A 642 16.67 8.76 -8.75
C ALA A 642 16.37 9.74 -7.60
N LEU A 643 16.93 10.94 -7.65
CA LEU A 643 16.69 12.00 -6.68
C LEU A 643 15.22 12.46 -6.69
N VAL A 644 14.69 12.83 -7.86
CA VAL A 644 13.32 13.35 -7.98
C VAL A 644 12.29 12.27 -7.66
N ALA A 645 12.53 11.03 -8.08
CA ALA A 645 11.64 9.90 -7.81
C ALA A 645 11.68 9.45 -6.33
N GLY A 646 12.82 9.61 -5.65
CA GLY A 646 12.98 9.30 -4.23
C GLY A 646 12.53 10.41 -3.28
N LEU A 647 12.41 11.66 -3.75
CA LEU A 647 12.00 12.81 -2.94
C LEU A 647 10.47 12.85 -2.74
N ARG A 648 10.08 13.23 -1.51
CA ARG A 648 8.68 13.52 -1.14
C ARG A 648 8.37 14.99 -1.36
N GLU A 649 7.09 15.34 -1.38
CA GLU A 649 6.62 16.73 -1.46
C GLU A 649 6.84 17.49 -0.13
N GLU A 650 7.00 16.78 0.98
CA GLU A 650 7.37 17.36 2.27
C GLU A 650 8.87 17.70 2.31
N PRO A 651 9.27 18.82 2.94
CA PRO A 651 10.68 19.19 3.07
C PRO A 651 11.46 18.17 3.90
N VAL A 652 12.52 17.62 3.31
CA VAL A 652 13.46 16.71 3.97
C VAL A 652 14.86 17.32 4.00
N ALA A 653 15.66 16.95 4.99
CA ALA A 653 17.05 17.40 5.07
C ALA A 653 17.84 16.93 3.83
N ARG A 654 18.78 17.73 3.32
CA ARG A 654 19.55 17.39 2.11
C ARG A 654 20.28 16.05 2.23
N ASP A 655 20.84 15.74 3.38
CA ASP A 655 21.53 14.47 3.62
C ASP A 655 20.56 13.29 3.65
N GLU A 656 19.34 13.51 4.15
CA GLU A 656 18.25 12.54 4.07
C GLU A 656 17.82 12.33 2.63
N ALA A 657 17.66 13.39 1.84
CA ALA A 657 17.33 13.29 0.42
C ALA A 657 18.38 12.51 -0.38
N ILE A 658 19.68 12.72 -0.11
CA ILE A 658 20.77 11.95 -0.73
C ILE A 658 20.65 10.47 -0.36
N ARG A 659 20.38 10.17 0.91
CA ARG A 659 20.20 8.79 1.37
C ARG A 659 19.01 8.12 0.71
N THR A 660 17.84 8.77 0.73
CA THR A 660 16.61 8.24 0.12
C THR A 660 16.75 8.09 -1.39
N ALA A 661 17.42 9.01 -2.08
CA ALA A 661 17.69 8.89 -3.51
C ALA A 661 18.63 7.71 -3.84
N ALA A 662 19.67 7.49 -3.03
CA ALA A 662 20.58 6.36 -3.20
C ALA A 662 19.88 5.01 -2.92
N GLU A 663 19.06 4.94 -1.87
CA GLU A 663 18.23 3.78 -1.55
C GLU A 663 17.22 3.50 -2.68
N TRP A 664 16.55 4.55 -3.17
CA TRP A 664 15.62 4.43 -4.29
C TRP A 664 16.31 3.93 -5.55
N ALA A 665 17.50 4.45 -5.89
CA ALA A 665 18.29 3.99 -7.03
C ALA A 665 18.68 2.51 -6.91
N ARG A 666 19.08 2.07 -5.71
CA ARG A 666 19.40 0.66 -5.45
C ARG A 666 18.17 -0.23 -5.62
N ASP A 667 17.04 0.18 -5.06
CA ASP A 667 15.85 -0.67 -4.95
C ASP A 667 15.03 -0.68 -6.25
N ASN A 668 15.04 0.43 -6.99
CA ASN A 668 14.22 0.65 -8.18
C ASN A 668 15.02 0.79 -9.49
N MET A 669 16.31 1.05 -9.47
CA MET A 669 17.15 1.06 -10.69
C MET A 669 18.21 -0.03 -10.70
N GLY A 670 18.35 -0.83 -9.63
CA GLY A 670 19.36 -1.90 -9.57
C GLY A 670 20.79 -1.38 -9.53
N VAL A 671 21.00 -0.24 -8.87
CA VAL A 671 22.34 0.35 -8.74
C VAL A 671 23.16 -0.41 -7.71
N ALA A 672 24.29 -0.96 -8.12
CA ALA A 672 25.19 -1.71 -7.25
C ALA A 672 26.15 -0.77 -6.51
N PHE A 673 26.04 -0.72 -5.18
CA PHE A 673 27.02 -0.10 -4.29
C PHE A 673 27.05 -0.80 -2.92
N GLU A 674 28.23 -0.91 -2.31
CA GLU A 674 28.39 -1.57 -1.00
C GLU A 674 27.82 -0.73 0.16
N ARG A 675 28.08 0.58 0.15
CA ARG A 675 27.58 1.52 1.15
C ARG A 675 27.62 2.95 0.64
N LEU A 676 26.60 3.75 0.97
CA LEU A 676 26.64 5.19 0.81
C LEU A 676 27.62 5.80 1.84
N ARG A 677 28.71 6.39 1.35
CA ARG A 677 29.63 7.21 2.15
C ARG A 677 29.30 8.69 1.95
N ALA A 678 29.30 9.49 3.03
CA ALA A 678 28.93 10.90 2.97
C ALA A 678 29.81 11.72 2.01
N ASP A 679 31.08 11.35 1.86
CA ASP A 679 32.11 11.91 0.98
C ASP A 679 32.34 11.08 -0.30
N GLY A 680 31.57 10.02 -0.51
CA GLY A 680 31.75 9.10 -1.63
C GLY A 680 31.24 9.65 -2.97
N VAL A 681 31.64 8.98 -4.05
CA VAL A 681 31.27 9.31 -5.45
C VAL A 681 29.76 9.47 -5.63
N ILE A 682 28.96 8.58 -5.02
CA ILE A 682 27.49 8.62 -5.08
C ILE A 682 26.92 9.85 -4.40
N ALA A 683 27.38 10.18 -3.19
CA ALA A 683 26.93 11.36 -2.47
C ALA A 683 27.34 12.65 -3.20
N SER A 684 28.51 12.67 -3.83
CA SER A 684 28.95 13.77 -4.69
C SER A 684 28.06 13.93 -5.93
N ALA A 685 27.75 12.83 -6.62
CA ALA A 685 26.88 12.84 -7.79
C ALA A 685 25.46 13.30 -7.45
N LEU A 686 24.90 12.84 -6.32
CA LEU A 686 23.58 13.26 -5.83
C LEU A 686 23.56 14.72 -5.38
N ARG A 687 24.63 15.24 -4.76
CA ARG A 687 24.76 16.69 -4.48
C ARG A 687 24.74 17.53 -5.76
N SER A 688 25.42 17.06 -6.81
CA SER A 688 25.37 17.70 -8.13
C SER A 688 23.96 17.62 -8.74
N ALA A 689 23.31 16.46 -8.62
CA ALA A 689 21.94 16.23 -9.08
C ALA A 689 20.92 17.14 -8.39
N ILE A 690 21.08 17.40 -7.08
CA ILE A 690 20.25 18.36 -6.33
C ILE A 690 20.32 19.74 -6.95
N ASN A 691 21.53 20.25 -7.20
CA ASN A 691 21.71 21.56 -7.82
C ASN A 691 21.12 21.60 -9.24
N SER A 692 21.27 20.52 -10.01
CA SER A 692 20.67 20.39 -11.35
C SER A 692 19.14 20.39 -11.31
N ALA A 693 18.54 19.65 -10.38
CA ALA A 693 17.08 19.54 -10.22
C ALA A 693 16.46 20.86 -9.74
N ILE A 694 17.13 21.60 -8.86
CA ILE A 694 16.70 22.93 -8.42
C ILE A 694 16.70 23.91 -9.60
N ARG A 695 17.77 23.95 -10.41
CA ARG A 695 17.83 24.81 -11.61
C ARG A 695 16.72 24.51 -12.63
N ARG A 696 16.24 23.26 -12.66
CA ARG A 696 15.18 22.80 -13.55
C ARG A 696 13.78 22.92 -12.93
N GLY A 697 13.65 23.41 -11.71
CA GLY A 697 12.36 23.55 -11.01
C GLY A 697 11.74 22.22 -10.56
N GLU A 698 12.49 21.11 -10.58
CA GLU A 698 11.99 19.78 -10.17
C GLU A 698 12.07 19.58 -8.64
N VAL A 699 12.87 20.40 -7.96
CA VAL A 699 13.12 20.36 -6.51
C VAL A 699 13.10 21.79 -5.94
N ILE A 700 12.36 21.99 -4.86
CA ILE A 700 12.21 23.27 -4.17
C ILE A 700 13.11 23.30 -2.94
N ARG A 701 13.76 24.44 -2.67
CA ARG A 701 14.54 24.68 -1.44
C ARG A 701 13.66 25.21 -0.32
N HIS A 702 13.71 24.57 0.85
CA HIS A 702 13.12 25.07 2.09
C HIS A 702 14.25 25.45 3.06
N GLY A 703 14.72 26.70 2.97
CA GLY A 703 15.87 27.18 3.73
C GLY A 703 17.21 26.57 3.27
N ALA A 704 18.23 26.64 4.12
CA ALA A 704 19.60 26.23 3.78
C ALA A 704 19.79 24.70 3.75
N SER A 705 19.05 23.96 4.57
CA SER A 705 19.30 22.54 4.87
C SER A 705 18.23 21.58 4.34
N HIS A 706 17.06 22.05 3.88
CA HIS A 706 15.97 21.18 3.45
C HIS A 706 15.57 21.40 1.98
N ILE A 707 15.12 20.32 1.34
CA ILE A 707 14.60 20.30 -0.03
C ILE A 707 13.35 19.42 -0.12
N ALA A 708 12.48 19.72 -1.07
CA ALA A 708 11.26 18.97 -1.37
C ALA A 708 11.12 18.77 -2.87
N ARG A 709 10.40 17.74 -3.29
CA ARG A 709 9.97 17.60 -4.70
C ARG A 709 9.03 18.74 -5.05
N ALA A 710 9.24 19.36 -6.21
CA ALA A 710 8.29 20.36 -6.69
C ALA A 710 6.91 19.71 -6.95
N PRO A 711 5.79 20.38 -6.63
CA PRO A 711 4.47 19.97 -7.06
C PRO A 711 4.45 19.81 -8.58
N ALA A 712 3.77 18.79 -9.10
CA ALA A 712 3.67 18.58 -10.54
C ALA A 712 3.02 19.76 -11.29
N ASP A 713 2.31 20.63 -10.55
CA ASP A 713 1.48 21.71 -11.06
C ASP A 713 2.12 23.09 -10.80
N GLY A 714 3.26 23.39 -11.44
CA GLY A 714 3.93 24.68 -11.22
C GLY A 714 5.17 24.95 -12.05
N HIS A 715 5.02 25.05 -13.38
CA HIS A 715 6.01 25.70 -14.23
C HIS A 715 5.42 26.96 -14.86
N GLU A 716 5.65 28.10 -14.22
CA GLU A 716 5.93 29.35 -14.92
C GLU A 716 7.30 29.85 -14.44
N SER A 717 8.27 29.81 -15.34
CA SER A 717 9.56 30.47 -15.20
C SER A 717 9.39 31.94 -15.57
N ASP A 718 10.05 32.84 -14.84
CA ASP A 718 10.48 34.11 -15.40
C ASP A 718 12.02 34.23 -15.25
N PRO A 719 12.78 34.51 -16.33
CA PRO A 719 14.24 34.60 -16.28
C PRO A 719 14.70 36.07 -16.32
N ALA A 720 15.46 36.54 -15.31
CA ALA A 720 16.45 37.62 -15.42
C ALA A 720 17.02 37.98 -14.03
N ASP A 721 18.30 37.72 -13.79
CA ASP A 721 19.35 38.75 -13.76
C ASP A 721 20.62 38.22 -13.07
N ASP A 722 21.69 38.18 -13.86
CA ASP A 722 23.08 38.00 -13.42
C ASP A 722 23.72 39.37 -13.14
N ALA A 723 24.72 39.34 -12.25
CA ALA A 723 25.88 40.24 -12.09
C ALA A 723 25.89 41.13 -10.80
N PRO A 724 27.07 41.56 -10.33
CA PRO A 724 28.07 40.74 -9.62
C PRO A 724 28.54 41.37 -8.28
N ASP A 725 29.38 40.64 -7.54
CA ASP A 725 30.06 41.04 -6.30
C ASP A 725 30.84 42.37 -6.40
N GLU A 726 30.87 43.17 -5.33
CA GLU A 726 32.05 43.94 -4.87
C GLU A 726 31.91 44.48 -3.41
N ASP A 727 32.87 44.07 -2.57
CA ASP A 727 33.63 44.77 -1.52
C ASP A 727 33.02 45.50 -0.28
N ALA A 728 33.47 44.96 0.87
CA ALA A 728 34.22 45.61 1.97
C ALA A 728 33.54 46.46 3.09
N ALA A 729 33.66 45.89 4.29
CA ALA A 729 34.18 46.48 5.53
C ALA A 729 33.30 47.31 6.50
N ASP A 730 33.52 46.97 7.79
CA ASP A 730 33.31 47.67 9.07
C ASP A 730 31.99 47.51 9.89
N SER A 731 32.08 46.58 10.87
CA SER A 731 31.78 46.66 12.34
C SER A 731 30.49 47.34 12.90
N PRO A 732 30.11 47.14 14.19
CA PRO A 732 29.72 45.91 14.90
C PRO A 732 28.35 46.06 15.66
N ALA A 733 27.87 44.95 16.22
CA ALA A 733 26.95 44.84 17.38
C ALA A 733 25.49 45.35 17.30
N GLY A 734 24.56 44.42 17.58
CA GLY A 734 23.40 44.68 18.45
C GLY A 734 22.08 45.08 17.80
N GLY A 735 21.11 44.16 17.83
CA GLY A 735 19.67 44.50 17.84
C GLY A 735 18.88 44.05 16.60
N HIS A 736 18.33 42.84 16.64
CA HIS A 736 17.26 42.45 15.71
C HIS A 736 15.99 43.25 16.03
N ARG A 737 15.69 44.25 15.19
CA ARG A 737 14.38 44.90 15.10
C ARG A 737 13.64 44.32 13.89
N ILE A 738 12.59 43.55 14.16
CA ILE A 738 11.64 43.06 13.15
C ILE A 738 10.79 44.25 12.71
N ILE A 739 10.79 44.58 11.41
CA ILE A 739 9.82 45.48 10.79
C ILE A 739 8.85 44.60 9.98
N PRO A 740 7.59 44.42 10.39
CA PRO A 740 6.60 43.70 9.59
C PRO A 740 6.06 44.63 8.50
N ARG A 741 6.19 44.24 7.23
CA ARG A 741 5.49 44.89 6.11
C ARG A 741 4.17 44.16 5.87
N LEU A 742 3.09 44.93 5.97
CA LEU A 742 1.70 44.53 5.80
C LEU A 742 1.46 43.90 4.42
N LEU A 743 0.79 42.75 4.40
CA LEU A 743 -0.03 42.31 3.27
C LEU A 743 -1.49 42.64 3.61
N GLU A 744 -2.15 43.34 2.69
CA GLU A 744 -3.53 43.80 2.83
C GLU A 744 -4.53 42.62 2.91
N PRO A 745 -5.50 42.65 3.84
CA PRO A 745 -6.50 41.60 3.93
C PRO A 745 -7.56 41.76 2.82
N ARG A 746 -7.72 40.72 1.99
CA ARG A 746 -8.96 40.52 1.24
C ARG A 746 -10.05 40.11 2.23
N SER A 747 -11.07 40.96 2.37
CA SER A 747 -12.25 40.73 3.18
C SER A 747 -13.06 39.53 2.67
N ILE A 748 -13.36 38.58 3.56
CA ILE A 748 -14.44 37.61 3.40
C ILE A 748 -15.50 38.00 4.44
N GLU A 749 -16.66 38.46 4.00
CA GLU A 749 -17.83 38.62 4.88
C GLU A 749 -18.33 37.23 5.28
N VAL A 750 -18.42 36.98 6.58
CA VAL A 750 -19.03 35.77 7.15
C VAL A 750 -20.10 36.20 8.16
N ASP A 751 -21.37 36.04 7.80
CA ASP A 751 -22.52 36.25 8.68
C ASP A 751 -22.65 35.07 9.67
N LYS A 752 -21.93 35.14 10.81
CA LYS A 752 -22.12 34.49 12.14
C LYS A 752 -20.77 34.20 12.83
N PRO A 753 -20.71 34.14 14.18
CA PRO A 753 -19.44 34.25 14.91
C PRO A 753 -18.53 33.05 14.65
N VAL A 754 -17.32 33.35 14.18
CA VAL A 754 -16.22 32.40 14.05
C VAL A 754 -15.40 32.44 15.34
N LEU A 755 -15.19 31.30 15.98
CA LEU A 755 -14.23 31.18 17.07
C LEU A 755 -12.82 31.08 16.47
N VAL A 756 -12.09 32.20 16.45
CA VAL A 756 -10.68 32.24 16.05
C VAL A 756 -9.82 32.12 17.31
N LEU A 757 -9.10 31.00 17.46
CA LEU A 757 -8.12 30.85 18.54
C LEU A 757 -6.74 31.33 18.04
N GLN A 758 -6.34 32.53 18.49
CA GLN A 758 -5.01 33.08 18.26
C GLN A 758 -4.08 32.72 19.43
N PHE A 759 -2.94 32.09 19.15
CA PHE A 759 -1.93 31.78 20.16
C PHE A 759 -0.75 32.73 20.03
N ASP A 760 -0.66 33.70 20.95
CA ASP A 760 0.52 34.54 21.07
C ASP A 760 1.60 33.79 21.86
N GLY A 761 2.66 33.42 21.15
CA GLY A 761 3.77 32.65 21.72
C GLY A 761 4.49 33.43 22.81
N LYS A 762 4.28 33.04 24.07
CA LYS A 762 5.28 33.04 25.17
C LYS A 762 4.72 32.30 26.39
N GLY A 763 5.21 31.07 26.58
CA GLY A 763 5.33 30.41 27.88
C GLY A 763 4.07 29.82 28.53
N SER A 764 3.69 28.60 28.14
CA SER A 764 3.13 27.57 29.06
C SER A 764 2.93 26.26 28.31
N GLY A 765 3.49 25.16 28.83
CA GLY A 765 3.48 23.85 28.19
C GLY A 765 2.10 23.19 28.17
N LEU A 766 1.47 23.21 26.99
CA LEU A 766 0.35 22.35 26.61
C LEU A 766 0.78 21.54 25.38
N LYS A 767 0.82 20.22 25.50
CA LYS A 767 1.16 19.30 24.41
C LYS A 767 -0.07 19.08 23.52
N LEU A 768 0.17 18.95 22.20
CA LEU A 768 -0.84 18.78 21.13
C LEU A 768 -1.81 17.60 21.33
N GLU A 769 -1.49 16.67 22.22
CA GLU A 769 -2.25 15.44 22.49
C GLU A 769 -3.59 15.66 23.21
N HIS A 770 -3.82 16.84 23.81
CA HIS A 770 -5.10 17.17 24.44
C HIS A 770 -6.18 17.70 23.48
N LEU A 771 -5.83 18.03 22.23
CA LEU A 771 -6.79 18.58 21.26
C LEU A 771 -7.65 17.50 20.57
N ALA A 772 -7.25 16.22 20.65
CA ALA A 772 -7.88 15.14 19.89
C ALA A 772 -9.23 14.64 20.47
N VAL A 773 -9.57 15.02 21.71
CA VAL A 773 -10.73 14.46 22.41
C VAL A 773 -12.03 15.24 22.19
N MET A 774 -11.98 16.50 21.75
CA MET A 774 -13.21 17.30 21.59
C MET A 774 -13.85 17.26 20.18
N VAL A 775 -13.18 16.69 19.17
CA VAL A 775 -13.70 16.69 17.78
C VAL A 775 -14.45 15.41 17.41
N LEU A 776 -14.33 14.34 18.20
CA LEU A 776 -14.92 13.03 17.87
C LEU A 776 -16.32 12.77 18.46
N ALA A 777 -16.84 13.64 19.34
CA ALA A 777 -18.17 13.47 19.92
C ALA A 777 -19.31 14.12 19.10
N GLY A 778 -18.99 14.95 18.10
CA GLY A 778 -20.00 15.68 17.31
C GLY A 778 -20.34 15.08 15.93
N ALA A 779 -19.61 14.06 15.46
CA ALA A 779 -19.72 13.58 14.08
C ALA A 779 -20.44 12.21 13.92
N LEU A 780 -20.98 11.65 15.01
CA LEU A 780 -21.58 10.31 15.00
C LEU A 780 -23.02 10.32 15.53
N SER A 781 -23.89 11.09 14.86
CA SER A 781 -25.33 10.80 14.77
C SER A 781 -25.92 11.66 13.66
N ILE A 782 -26.70 11.03 12.76
CA ILE A 782 -27.30 11.48 11.48
C ILE A 782 -26.61 10.65 10.36
N VAL A 783 -27.15 9.53 9.90
CA VAL A 783 -28.31 9.42 9.00
C VAL A 783 -28.89 8.01 9.13
N ASN A 784 -30.12 7.88 9.64
CA ASN A 784 -31.03 6.86 9.15
C ASN A 784 -32.47 7.30 9.40
N GLU A 785 -33.06 8.00 8.43
CA GLU A 785 -34.50 7.94 8.10
C GLU A 785 -34.76 8.77 6.82
N LYS A 786 -35.48 8.18 5.87
CA LYS A 786 -36.08 8.81 4.68
C LYS A 786 -37.59 8.97 4.97
N PRO A 787 -38.42 9.77 4.24
CA PRO A 787 -38.16 10.61 3.04
C PRO A 787 -38.96 11.97 2.94
N LYS A 788 -38.69 12.73 1.87
CA LYS A 788 -39.58 13.59 1.02
C LYS A 788 -39.36 15.14 1.02
N GLU A 789 -39.30 15.64 -0.22
CA GLU A 789 -39.31 17.03 -0.74
C GLU A 789 -38.00 17.87 -0.75
N PRO A 790 -37.73 18.63 -1.84
CA PRO A 790 -36.48 19.36 -2.02
C PRO A 790 -36.58 20.76 -1.40
N GLY A 791 -35.69 21.05 -0.45
CA GLY A 791 -35.35 22.43 -0.05
C GLY A 791 -35.44 22.73 1.43
N TRP A 792 -34.55 22.16 2.25
CA TRP A 792 -34.22 22.70 3.59
C TRP A 792 -32.73 22.49 3.92
N THR A 793 -32.13 23.48 4.57
CA THR A 793 -30.75 23.52 5.10
C THR A 793 -30.82 23.33 6.62
N PHE A 794 -30.03 22.42 7.21
CA PHE A 794 -30.01 22.19 8.66
C PHE A 794 -29.12 23.19 9.41
N PHE A 795 -29.61 23.72 10.53
CA PHE A 795 -28.86 24.51 11.52
C PHE A 795 -28.74 23.69 12.82
N LEU A 796 -27.57 23.73 13.47
CA LEU A 796 -27.34 23.11 14.79
C LEU A 796 -27.28 24.21 15.85
N GLY A 797 -28.41 24.45 16.51
CA GLY A 797 -28.52 25.23 17.74
C GLY A 797 -29.23 24.36 18.77
N VAL A 798 -28.57 24.06 19.89
CA VAL A 798 -29.17 23.25 20.96
C VAL A 798 -29.86 24.20 21.93
N ASP A 799 -31.17 24.34 21.81
CA ASP A 799 -32.00 24.81 22.92
C ASP A 799 -32.22 23.63 23.91
N ARG A 800 -32.31 23.99 25.20
CA ARG A 800 -32.34 23.10 26.38
C ARG A 800 -33.13 21.80 26.16
N PRO A 801 -32.58 20.61 26.45
CA PRO A 801 -33.39 19.41 26.53
C PRO A 801 -34.14 19.37 27.87
N ASP A 802 -35.46 19.21 27.77
CA ASP A 802 -36.38 18.88 28.86
C ASP A 802 -35.94 17.59 29.57
N VAL A 803 -36.08 17.56 30.89
CA VAL A 803 -35.52 16.54 31.80
C VAL A 803 -36.16 15.17 31.55
N ASP A 804 -37.36 15.12 30.99
CA ASP A 804 -38.06 13.88 30.65
C ASP A 804 -37.57 13.22 29.33
N GLY A 805 -36.83 13.96 28.50
CA GLY A 805 -36.27 13.43 27.24
C GLY A 805 -35.02 12.56 27.44
N LEU A 806 -34.23 12.84 28.47
CA LEU A 806 -32.93 12.18 28.71
C LEU A 806 -33.08 10.76 29.28
N SER A 807 -34.14 10.50 30.04
CA SER A 807 -34.48 9.15 30.53
C SER A 807 -34.97 8.24 29.40
N THR A 808 -35.70 8.81 28.44
CA THR A 808 -36.22 8.11 27.26
C THR A 808 -35.11 7.82 26.23
N TRP A 809 -34.15 8.74 26.06
CA TRP A 809 -33.01 8.57 25.13
C TRP A 809 -32.01 7.50 25.60
N LEU A 810 -31.85 7.31 26.91
CA LEU A 810 -30.96 6.32 27.50
C LEU A 810 -31.58 4.93 27.68
N GLY A 811 -32.87 4.76 27.37
CA GLY A 811 -33.56 3.46 27.44
C GLY A 811 -33.45 2.78 28.81
N ALA A 812 -33.50 3.56 29.89
CA ALA A 812 -33.28 3.05 31.24
C ALA A 812 -34.61 2.73 31.93
N GLY A 813 -34.83 1.45 32.28
CA GLY A 813 -35.76 1.07 33.33
C GLY A 813 -35.37 1.68 34.69
N PRO A 814 -36.26 1.66 35.70
CA PRO A 814 -36.10 2.43 36.92
C PRO A 814 -34.93 1.90 37.77
N GLY A 815 -33.79 2.60 37.73
CA GLY A 815 -32.61 2.19 38.52
C GLY A 815 -31.36 3.05 38.43
N VAL A 816 -31.41 4.27 37.88
CA VAL A 816 -30.23 5.17 37.88
C VAL A 816 -30.27 6.09 39.11
N PRO A 817 -29.26 6.07 40.01
CA PRO A 817 -29.25 6.92 41.19
C PRO A 817 -29.08 8.41 40.83
N ALA A 818 -29.87 9.28 41.45
CA ALA A 818 -29.89 10.74 41.22
C ALA A 818 -28.52 11.43 41.24
N ARG A 819 -27.52 10.85 41.92
CA ARG A 819 -26.14 11.36 41.97
C ARG A 819 -25.41 11.39 40.62
N VAL A 820 -25.78 10.52 39.67
CA VAL A 820 -25.16 10.50 38.33
C VAL A 820 -25.70 11.64 37.47
N ILE A 821 -26.98 11.98 37.65
CA ILE A 821 -27.62 13.11 36.99
C ILE A 821 -27.06 14.43 37.53
N ASP A 822 -26.88 14.54 38.86
CA ASP A 822 -26.24 15.71 39.50
C ASP A 822 -24.80 15.93 39.00
N LEU A 823 -24.03 14.87 38.79
CA LEU A 823 -22.64 14.97 38.33
C LEU A 823 -22.55 15.49 36.89
N ILE A 824 -23.48 15.05 36.03
CA ILE A 824 -23.57 15.50 34.63
C ILE A 824 -24.08 16.95 34.58
N GLN A 825 -25.03 17.33 35.44
CA GLN A 825 -25.46 18.72 35.60
C GLN A 825 -24.34 19.65 36.06
N GLN A 826 -23.55 19.25 37.06
CA GLN A 826 -22.40 20.04 37.54
C GLN A 826 -21.31 20.23 36.48
N LEU A 827 -21.06 19.21 35.65
CA LEU A 827 -20.12 19.29 34.54
C LEU A 827 -20.61 20.23 33.42
N LEU A 828 -21.92 20.29 33.20
CA LEU A 828 -22.53 21.17 32.19
C LEU A 828 -22.67 22.62 32.69
N GLU A 829 -22.98 22.83 33.97
CA GLU A 829 -23.12 24.16 34.58
C GLU A 829 -21.75 24.84 34.84
N GLY A 830 -20.67 24.07 34.99
CA GLY A 830 -19.31 24.58 35.23
C GLY A 830 -18.64 25.29 34.04
N THR A 831 -19.25 25.30 32.85
CA THR A 831 -18.68 25.95 31.64
C THR A 831 -19.25 27.33 31.33
N GLN A 832 -20.15 27.86 32.16
CA GLN A 832 -20.68 29.21 32.02
C GLN A 832 -20.52 30.00 33.32
N HIS A 833 -19.35 30.58 33.60
CA HIS A 833 -19.17 31.92 34.24
C HIS A 833 -17.72 32.24 34.71
N ARG A 834 -17.30 33.49 34.37
CA ARG A 834 -16.28 34.38 35.03
C ARG A 834 -14.80 34.07 34.77
N VAL A 835 -13.98 34.96 34.18
CA VAL A 835 -13.60 36.36 34.51
C VAL A 835 -13.02 36.52 35.93
N GLY A 836 -11.69 36.58 36.00
CA GLY A 836 -10.90 37.37 36.94
C GLY A 836 -10.95 37.01 38.43
N ARG A 837 -10.13 36.03 38.85
CA ARG A 837 -9.35 36.03 40.11
C ARG A 837 -8.48 34.76 40.19
N GLU A 838 -7.21 34.91 40.56
CA GLU A 838 -6.31 33.79 40.83
C GLU A 838 -6.84 32.94 41.99
N TYR A 839 -7.04 31.64 41.73
CA TYR A 839 -7.17 30.62 42.76
C TYR A 839 -6.19 29.49 42.43
N ALA A 840 -5.32 29.17 43.39
CA ALA A 840 -4.47 28.00 43.34
C ALA A 840 -5.32 26.74 43.48
N VAL A 841 -5.33 25.88 42.46
CA VAL A 841 -6.01 24.58 42.48
C VAL A 841 -4.96 23.47 42.75
N PRO A 842 -5.20 22.53 43.69
CA PRO A 842 -4.25 21.46 44.00
C PRO A 842 -4.17 20.45 42.86
N ARG A 843 -2.95 20.00 42.54
CA ARG A 843 -2.70 18.89 41.61
C ARG A 843 -3.36 17.61 42.13
N GLN A 844 -4.35 17.04 41.43
CA GLN A 844 -4.63 15.60 41.49
C GLN A 844 -5.56 15.07 40.38
N HIS A 845 -5.08 13.97 39.75
CA HIS A 845 -5.75 12.87 39.03
C HIS A 845 -6.16 13.04 37.56
N ASP A 846 -5.30 12.50 36.68
CA ASP A 846 -5.59 12.11 35.30
C ASP A 846 -6.47 10.84 35.26
N LEU A 847 -7.59 10.91 34.55
CA LEU A 847 -8.43 9.79 34.16
C LEU A 847 -8.46 9.74 32.62
N THR A 848 -7.85 8.71 32.04
CA THR A 848 -7.92 8.44 30.59
C THR A 848 -8.76 7.18 30.39
N ALA A 849 -9.99 7.33 29.90
CA ALA A 849 -10.80 6.22 29.44
C ALA A 849 -10.74 6.17 27.90
N ILE A 850 -10.38 5.01 27.33
CA ILE A 850 -10.44 4.75 25.89
C ILE A 850 -11.68 3.89 25.65
N LEU A 851 -12.68 4.43 24.98
CA LEU A 851 -13.85 3.67 24.53
C LEU A 851 -13.55 3.15 23.12
N VAL A 852 -13.40 1.83 22.96
CA VAL A 852 -13.31 1.19 21.64
C VAL A 852 -14.67 0.57 21.34
N ALA A 853 -15.44 1.18 20.45
CA ALA A 853 -16.63 0.56 19.87
C ALA A 853 -16.22 -0.17 18.58
N THR A 854 -16.36 -1.49 18.54
CA THR A 854 -16.24 -2.26 17.30
C THR A 854 -17.56 -2.23 16.54
N ALA A 855 -17.52 -1.90 15.26
CA ALA A 855 -18.66 -2.04 14.36
C ALA A 855 -18.94 -3.53 14.08
N ASP A 856 -20.23 -3.85 13.96
CA ASP A 856 -20.85 -5.17 13.88
C ASP A 856 -20.05 -6.25 13.10
N ALA A 857 -19.82 -7.40 13.76
CA ALA A 857 -19.51 -8.66 13.11
C ALA A 857 -20.74 -9.56 13.17
N ILE A 858 -21.25 -9.96 12.00
CA ILE A 858 -22.26 -11.03 11.89
C ILE A 858 -21.47 -12.35 11.93
N GLU A 859 -21.53 -13.07 13.05
CA GLU A 859 -21.13 -14.48 13.10
C GLU A 859 -22.28 -15.35 12.60
N VAL A 860 -22.02 -16.16 11.56
CA VAL A 860 -22.86 -17.32 11.21
C VAL A 860 -22.06 -18.54 11.67
N SER A 861 -22.52 -19.19 12.73
CA SER A 861 -21.93 -20.45 13.21
C SER A 861 -22.40 -21.60 12.33
N ASP A 862 -21.47 -22.26 11.64
CA ASP A 862 -21.73 -23.51 10.94
C ASP A 862 -21.20 -24.67 11.80
N SER A 863 -22.09 -25.58 12.20
CA SER A 863 -21.74 -26.77 12.98
C SER A 863 -22.39 -28.02 12.38
N GLY A 864 -21.57 -28.83 11.70
CA GLY A 864 -21.82 -30.26 11.49
C GLY A 864 -22.16 -30.68 10.04
N PRO A 865 -21.75 -31.90 9.64
CA PRO A 865 -21.62 -32.30 8.24
C PRO A 865 -22.92 -32.87 7.63
N ASP A 866 -22.98 -32.84 6.30
CA ASP A 866 -24.03 -33.35 5.40
C ASP A 866 -25.31 -32.50 5.28
N ASN A 867 -25.43 -31.72 4.20
CA ASN A 867 -26.57 -31.82 3.27
C ASN A 867 -26.42 -30.95 2.00
N GLU A 868 -26.79 -31.58 0.89
CA GLU A 868 -26.94 -31.05 -0.46
C GLU A 868 -28.19 -30.16 -0.64
N PHE A 869 -28.11 -29.25 -1.61
CA PHE A 869 -29.19 -28.72 -2.47
C PHE A 869 -30.25 -27.70 -1.97
N LEU A 870 -30.27 -26.56 -2.69
CA LEU A 870 -31.36 -25.62 -3.04
C LEU A 870 -32.26 -24.98 -1.95
N GLY A 871 -32.07 -23.66 -1.82
CA GLY A 871 -33.12 -22.62 -1.86
C GLY A 871 -34.24 -22.65 -0.82
N ARG A 872 -34.24 -21.67 0.11
CA ARG A 872 -35.43 -21.12 0.76
C ARG A 872 -35.14 -19.78 1.46
N HIS A 873 -36.19 -18.99 1.61
CA HIS A 873 -36.25 -17.64 2.16
C HIS A 873 -35.63 -17.51 3.56
N PHE A 874 -34.96 -16.39 3.83
CA PHE A 874 -34.71 -15.91 5.19
C PHE A 874 -35.80 -14.89 5.52
N ASP A 875 -36.82 -15.34 6.25
CA ASP A 875 -37.69 -14.50 7.08
C ASP A 875 -37.15 -14.55 8.52
N GLU A 876 -37.09 -13.37 9.14
CA GLU A 876 -37.12 -13.00 10.57
C GLU A 876 -36.21 -13.69 11.62
N ASP A 877 -35.80 -12.88 12.61
CA ASP A 877 -35.06 -13.15 13.86
C ASP A 877 -33.54 -13.43 13.81
N VAL A 878 -32.76 -12.35 13.63
CA VAL A 878 -31.35 -12.30 14.05
C VAL A 878 -31.26 -11.77 15.49
N LYS A 879 -30.95 -12.65 16.46
CA LYS A 879 -30.56 -12.24 17.81
C LYS A 879 -29.14 -11.66 17.79
N VAL A 880 -29.04 -10.34 17.96
CA VAL A 880 -27.76 -9.63 18.13
C VAL A 880 -27.33 -9.69 19.60
N THR A 881 -26.36 -10.53 19.92
CA THR A 881 -25.69 -10.48 21.24
C THR A 881 -24.60 -9.41 21.21
N ARG A 882 -24.86 -8.25 21.83
CA ARG A 882 -23.83 -7.22 22.07
C ARG A 882 -22.89 -7.70 23.18
N ARG A 883 -21.60 -7.83 22.89
CA ARG A 883 -20.55 -7.88 23.92
C ARG A 883 -19.72 -6.61 23.84
N VAL A 884 -19.81 -5.80 24.90
CA VAL A 884 -18.98 -4.61 25.09
C VAL A 884 -17.80 -5.01 25.95
N PHE A 885 -16.57 -4.82 25.45
CA PHE A 885 -15.37 -4.99 26.25
C PHE A 885 -14.91 -3.61 26.73
N VAL A 886 -15.00 -3.38 28.04
CA VAL A 886 -14.41 -2.21 28.69
C VAL A 886 -13.09 -2.63 29.32
N VAL A 887 -11.97 -2.15 28.80
CA VAL A 887 -10.65 -2.32 29.43
C VAL A 887 -10.29 -1.00 30.10
N GLY A 888 -10.51 -0.93 31.41
CA GLY A 888 -10.10 0.20 32.25
C GLY A 888 -9.09 -0.25 33.28
N SER A 889 -7.97 0.49 33.41
CA SER A 889 -7.08 0.39 34.56
C SER A 889 -7.58 1.36 35.64
N THR A 890 -7.93 0.86 36.82
CA THR A 890 -8.12 1.72 38.00
C THR A 890 -7.40 1.14 39.22
N ARG A 891 -6.63 1.99 39.90
CA ARG A 891 -6.23 1.73 41.29
C ARG A 891 -7.43 1.99 42.19
N GLY A 892 -7.95 0.92 42.79
CA GLY A 892 -8.82 0.96 43.96
C GLY A 892 -10.26 1.41 43.71
N LYS A 893 -11.13 0.46 43.33
CA LYS A 893 -12.56 0.32 43.72
C LYS A 893 -13.27 -0.71 42.82
N SER A 894 -12.69 -1.89 42.68
CA SER A 894 -13.22 -2.98 41.85
C SER A 894 -14.58 -3.51 42.31
N GLN A 895 -14.97 -3.26 43.57
CA GLN A 895 -16.23 -3.76 44.14
C GLN A 895 -17.46 -2.91 43.74
N GLN A 896 -17.30 -1.59 43.57
CA GLN A 896 -18.43 -0.71 43.19
C GLN A 896 -18.82 -0.80 41.71
N LEU A 897 -17.90 -1.26 40.84
CA LEU A 897 -18.18 -1.45 39.41
C LEU A 897 -18.84 -2.80 39.11
N ASN A 898 -18.53 -3.85 39.89
CA ASN A 898 -19.22 -5.14 39.77
C ASN A 898 -20.69 -5.02 40.17
N ASP A 899 -20.98 -4.35 41.30
CA ASP A 899 -22.36 -4.15 41.77
C ASP A 899 -23.20 -3.25 40.84
N LEU A 900 -22.56 -2.42 39.99
CA LEU A 900 -23.23 -1.49 39.06
C LEU A 900 -23.66 -2.14 37.74
N PHE A 901 -22.99 -3.23 37.32
CA PHE A 901 -23.19 -3.86 36.01
C PHE A 901 -23.67 -5.32 36.10
N PHE A 902 -23.31 -6.02 37.17
CA PHE A 902 -23.74 -7.38 37.43
C PHE A 902 -24.49 -7.38 38.75
N GLY A 903 -25.79 -7.03 38.69
CA GLY A 903 -26.67 -7.23 39.82
C GLY A 903 -26.54 -8.65 40.34
N ASN A 904 -26.55 -8.82 41.66
CA ASN A 904 -26.56 -10.11 42.32
C ASN A 904 -27.81 -10.89 41.90
N ASP A 905 -27.72 -11.68 40.83
CA ASP A 905 -28.62 -12.79 40.59
C ASP A 905 -27.81 -13.99 40.06
N SER A 906 -27.75 -14.99 40.92
CA SER A 906 -27.46 -16.38 40.60
C SER A 906 -28.57 -16.97 39.73
N GLU A 907 -28.18 -17.86 38.81
CA GLU A 907 -29.03 -18.73 37.96
C GLU A 907 -29.68 -18.10 36.71
N SER A 908 -29.04 -18.27 35.55
CA SER A 908 -29.48 -19.13 34.42
C SER A 908 -28.71 -18.80 33.14
#